data_AF-A0A5C0DRU5-F1
#
_entry.id   AF-A0A5C0DRU5-F1
#
_cell.length_a   1.000
_cell.length_b   1.000
_cell.length_c   1.000
_cell.angle_alpha   90.00
_cell.angle_beta   90.00
_cell.angle_gamma   90.00
#
_symmetry.space_group_name_H-M   'P 1'
#
loop_
_entity.id
_entity.type
_entity.pdbx_description
1 polymer ?
#
loop_
_entity_poly.entity_id
_entity_poly.type
_entity_poly.pdbx_seq_one_letter_code
_entity_poly.pdbx_strand_id
1 'polypeptide(L)'
;MKQLHNSVFGSSAAAFVLLAAQPVLAKITQITDVELSPIAGGVSVILKTAAGDRPQVFTTKKDKSLVADVINAQLRLPKGNNFLQKNPAPGIASIEVKQLDANSIRVTVTGIDDAPSNQPVMRKDNNITLGFTATTNSTASTATKPTEKVSAAPATTKPTEKVAVTPATTSEYKPDEPAKQPDVLVPNPQVTIDGKITQTPNPGQAYKQSPVFLPKAVAPPVGDITQSNIDTSPVVIDLGTKERVRRLVLRDAPVREVLSLLARAAGLNLAYIGGEAEKPQDAENVTKTSQKISLDIENEPVQDVFNYVLRLSGLEANRSGRTIFVGTQLPNSSRNLVMRNLRLNQVTVGVALNFLVALGAESAVSRERLVTSVNAVPVGSAANTAVTQSQTTTETKIETQRITYTDSTPILRGLQASGDERTNSVTLIGSPKMVEMAVSQLTQLDIRRRQVVVNVKIIDVNLTGSQDYNTSFSFGVGNNFFVNDGGAASLNFGGSRPANSNEVNNTVTETPVTNNPLRTGDVVNSAAGINRDPTIQGNKTGGIPTLYQFPRRLLTSLQAQVTSGNAKILTDPTLIVQEGQNAVVKLTTEVYAGLKTSEQSTGQSTGTTSSTTSSSVSEPIIKEAGLSLNVKVERIDDNGFVSLSVAPTVSAPGGTAQAGGGNGTITLLSARTLTSGVLRLRDSQTLILSGIIQDTDRTSVSKLPILGDIPLLGALFRKTNKQNERREVIILLTPQIMDDSQSSGYGYNYTPSPTAREMLERRGVKLQPR
;
A
#
# COMPACT_ATOMS: atom_id res chain seq x y z
N MET A 1 46.29 -54.84 -11.74
CA MET A 1 47.51 -54.06 -12.10
C MET A 1 47.07 -53.13 -13.24
N LYS A 2 47.15 -51.80 -13.16
CA LYS A 2 48.34 -50.94 -13.07
C LYS A 2 49.38 -51.25 -14.17
N GLN A 3 49.29 -50.52 -15.28
CA GLN A 3 50.39 -49.80 -15.96
C GLN A 3 49.74 -48.62 -16.70
N LEU A 4 50.45 -47.50 -16.85
CA LEU A 4 49.90 -46.22 -17.35
C LEU A 4 51.08 -45.33 -17.81
N HIS A 5 51.08 -44.83 -19.05
CA HIS A 5 51.82 -43.64 -19.58
C HIS A 5 51.86 -43.67 -21.14
N ASN A 6 52.17 -42.59 -21.88
CA ASN A 6 51.83 -41.16 -21.73
C ASN A 6 52.29 -40.34 -22.97
N SER A 7 51.39 -39.58 -23.60
CA SER A 7 51.65 -38.38 -24.45
C SER A 7 50.30 -37.85 -24.98
N VAL A 8 49.68 -36.80 -24.43
CA VAL A 8 50.07 -35.38 -24.40
C VAL A 8 50.11 -34.72 -25.79
N PHE A 9 48.98 -34.13 -26.18
CA PHE A 9 48.91 -32.80 -26.78
C PHE A 9 47.61 -32.14 -26.33
N GLY A 10 47.60 -30.82 -26.08
CA GLY A 10 46.46 -30.12 -25.50
C GLY A 10 46.00 -28.92 -26.31
N SER A 11 44.72 -28.58 -26.18
CA SER A 11 44.17 -27.26 -26.49
C SER A 11 42.93 -27.01 -25.61
N SER A 12 42.69 -25.76 -25.21
CA SER A 12 41.62 -25.42 -24.28
C SER A 12 40.32 -25.04 -25.00
N ALA A 13 39.20 -25.57 -24.51
CA ALA A 13 37.86 -25.09 -24.86
C ALA A 13 37.07 -24.94 -23.56
N ALA A 14 36.55 -23.73 -23.31
CA ALA A 14 35.79 -23.44 -22.10
C ALA A 14 34.36 -24.02 -22.21
N ALA A 15 34.07 -25.08 -21.46
CA ALA A 15 32.74 -25.65 -21.38
C ALA A 15 31.81 -24.73 -20.56
N PHE A 16 30.97 -23.95 -21.24
CA PHE A 16 29.87 -23.23 -20.60
C PHE A 16 28.88 -24.22 -19.98
N VAL A 17 28.79 -24.23 -18.64
CA VAL A 17 27.78 -25.00 -17.92
C VAL A 17 26.44 -24.27 -18.05
N LEU A 18 25.62 -24.67 -19.03
CA LEU A 18 24.19 -24.34 -19.02
C LEU A 18 23.55 -25.03 -17.81
N LEU A 19 23.19 -24.27 -16.78
CA LEU A 19 22.23 -24.71 -15.77
C LEU A 19 20.82 -24.71 -16.40
N ALA A 20 20.56 -25.73 -17.23
CA ALA A 20 19.21 -26.06 -17.66
C ALA A 20 18.40 -26.52 -16.44
N ALA A 21 17.60 -25.60 -15.88
CA ALA A 21 16.66 -25.92 -14.82
C ALA A 21 15.60 -26.90 -15.36
N GLN A 22 15.80 -28.19 -15.10
CA GLN A 22 14.84 -29.22 -15.47
C GLN A 22 13.50 -28.95 -14.76
N PRO A 23 12.35 -29.06 -15.46
CA PRO A 23 11.06 -28.88 -14.82
C PRO A 23 10.84 -30.00 -13.80
N VAL A 24 10.80 -29.64 -12.52
CA VAL A 24 10.42 -30.56 -11.44
C VAL A 24 8.93 -30.86 -11.60
N LEU A 25 8.63 -31.98 -12.27
CA LEU A 25 7.28 -32.52 -12.33
C LEU A 25 6.83 -32.86 -10.91
N ALA A 26 5.86 -32.10 -10.39
CA ALA A 26 5.39 -32.24 -9.02
C ALA A 26 4.89 -33.66 -8.77
N LYS A 27 5.52 -34.35 -7.82
CA LYS A 27 5.24 -35.75 -7.53
C LYS A 27 3.98 -35.84 -6.67
N ILE A 28 2.96 -36.56 -7.14
CA ILE A 28 1.70 -36.74 -6.40
C ILE A 28 1.99 -37.37 -5.03
N THR A 29 1.53 -36.71 -3.96
CA THR A 29 1.69 -37.21 -2.59
C THR A 29 0.71 -38.37 -2.35
N GLN A 30 1.22 -39.52 -1.89
CA GLN A 30 0.37 -40.68 -1.59
C GLN A 30 -0.03 -40.65 -0.11
N ILE A 31 -1.33 -40.62 0.17
CA ILE A 31 -1.87 -40.73 1.53
C ILE A 31 -2.05 -42.21 1.83
N THR A 32 -1.21 -42.73 2.73
CA THR A 32 -1.09 -44.16 3.03
C THR A 32 -1.95 -44.60 4.21
N ASP A 33 -2.39 -43.67 5.05
CA ASP A 33 -3.16 -43.96 6.26
C ASP A 33 -4.01 -42.75 6.71
N VAL A 34 -5.06 -43.02 7.48
CA VAL A 34 -5.95 -42.01 8.09
C VAL A 34 -6.18 -42.37 9.55
N GLU A 35 -5.62 -41.59 10.47
CA GLU A 35 -5.85 -41.71 11.91
C GLU A 35 -6.77 -40.59 12.41
N LEU A 36 -7.48 -40.87 13.50
CA LEU A 36 -8.31 -39.91 14.22
C LEU A 36 -7.79 -39.77 15.65
N SER A 37 -7.57 -38.53 16.09
CA SER A 37 -7.14 -38.24 17.47
C SER A 37 -8.03 -37.16 18.09
N PRO A 38 -8.59 -37.38 19.30
CA PRO A 38 -9.48 -36.42 19.94
C PRO A 38 -8.74 -35.15 20.36
N ILE A 39 -9.42 -34.01 20.28
CA ILE A 39 -8.92 -32.70 20.74
C ILE A 39 -9.97 -32.01 21.63
N ALA A 40 -9.58 -30.97 22.35
CA ALA A 40 -10.51 -30.23 23.21
C ALA A 40 -11.69 -29.67 22.39
N GLY A 41 -12.91 -30.17 22.66
CA GLY A 41 -14.12 -29.81 21.93
C GLY A 41 -14.23 -30.36 20.50
N GLY A 42 -13.47 -31.41 20.13
CA GLY A 42 -13.47 -31.89 18.75
C GLY A 42 -12.60 -33.11 18.44
N VAL A 43 -12.23 -33.23 17.17
CA VAL A 43 -11.46 -34.33 16.59
C VAL A 43 -10.46 -33.80 15.56
N SER A 44 -9.29 -34.42 15.50
CA SER A 44 -8.30 -34.18 14.45
C SER A 44 -8.20 -35.38 13.51
N VAL A 45 -8.15 -35.13 12.21
CA VAL A 45 -7.90 -36.12 11.15
C VAL A 45 -6.43 -36.01 10.76
N ILE A 46 -5.68 -37.09 10.90
CA ILE A 46 -4.25 -37.16 10.61
C ILE A 46 -4.07 -38.02 9.36
N LEU A 47 -3.65 -37.39 8.26
CA LEU A 47 -3.38 -38.04 6.98
C LEU A 47 -1.87 -38.32 6.88
N LYS A 48 -1.45 -39.58 6.90
CA LYS A 48 -0.02 -39.95 6.76
C LYS A 48 0.39 -39.93 5.30
N THR A 49 1.55 -39.35 4.98
CA THR A 49 2.00 -39.15 3.59
C THR A 49 3.31 -39.86 3.26
N ALA A 50 3.33 -40.58 2.14
CA ALA A 50 4.53 -41.10 1.49
C ALA A 50 5.06 -40.10 0.45
N ALA A 51 6.38 -40.05 0.30
CA ALA A 51 7.14 -38.95 -0.30
C ALA A 51 6.63 -38.46 -1.68
N GLY A 52 6.08 -37.24 -1.67
CA GLY A 52 5.67 -36.42 -2.83
C GLY A 52 5.65 -34.94 -2.46
N ASP A 53 5.18 -34.10 -3.38
CA ASP A 53 5.16 -32.64 -3.23
C ASP A 53 4.00 -32.14 -2.38
N ARG A 54 4.31 -31.15 -1.52
CA ARG A 54 3.48 -30.61 -0.44
C ARG A 54 2.04 -30.30 -0.89
N PRO A 55 1.04 -31.13 -0.55
CA PRO A 55 -0.32 -30.94 -1.05
C PRO A 55 -1.02 -29.76 -0.38
N GLN A 56 -1.87 -29.09 -1.15
CA GLN A 56 -2.64 -27.91 -0.73
C GLN A 56 -4.00 -28.35 -0.19
N VAL A 57 -4.55 -27.63 0.79
CA VAL A 57 -5.83 -27.95 1.42
C VAL A 57 -6.75 -26.74 1.35
N PHE A 58 -7.96 -26.92 0.83
CA PHE A 58 -9.00 -25.90 0.74
C PHE A 58 -10.21 -26.34 1.55
N THR A 59 -10.72 -25.50 2.46
CA THR A 59 -11.86 -25.83 3.33
C THR A 59 -13.09 -25.00 3.01
N THR A 60 -14.24 -25.65 2.83
CA THR A 60 -15.52 -25.04 2.47
C THR A 60 -16.62 -25.55 3.40
N LYS A 61 -17.36 -24.65 4.06
CA LYS A 61 -18.51 -24.98 4.89
C LYS A 61 -19.76 -25.08 4.01
N LYS A 62 -20.51 -26.18 4.11
CA LYS A 62 -21.76 -26.41 3.37
C LYS A 62 -22.76 -27.20 4.24
N ASP A 63 -23.93 -26.63 4.47
CA ASP A 63 -25.00 -27.21 5.28
C ASP A 63 -24.45 -27.62 6.68
N LYS A 64 -24.73 -28.84 7.15
CA LYS A 64 -24.13 -29.42 8.38
C LYS A 64 -22.74 -30.04 8.18
N SER A 65 -22.13 -29.91 7.01
CA SER A 65 -20.78 -30.43 6.72
C SER A 65 -19.72 -29.33 6.54
N LEU A 66 -18.51 -29.63 6.98
CA LEU A 66 -17.29 -28.93 6.57
C LEU A 66 -16.50 -29.86 5.63
N VAL A 67 -16.25 -29.41 4.42
CA VAL A 67 -15.51 -30.14 3.38
C VAL A 67 -14.09 -29.60 3.33
N ALA A 68 -13.09 -30.48 3.23
CA ALA A 68 -11.69 -30.13 3.02
C ALA A 68 -11.11 -30.93 1.83
N ASP A 69 -10.86 -30.23 0.73
CA ASP A 69 -10.30 -30.80 -0.49
C ASP A 69 -8.78 -30.67 -0.47
N VAL A 70 -8.08 -31.80 -0.66
CA VAL A 70 -6.62 -31.88 -0.66
C VAL A 70 -6.13 -32.15 -2.08
N ILE A 71 -5.41 -31.18 -2.64
CA ILE A 71 -4.93 -31.16 -4.03
C ILE A 71 -3.44 -31.56 -4.08
N ASN A 72 -3.05 -32.27 -5.15
CA ASN A 72 -1.77 -32.98 -5.30
C ASN A 72 -1.64 -34.22 -4.39
N ALA A 73 -2.76 -34.91 -4.15
CA ALA A 73 -2.85 -36.04 -3.24
C ALA A 73 -3.65 -37.21 -3.84
N GLN A 74 -3.17 -38.44 -3.62
CA GLN A 74 -3.85 -39.68 -4.02
C GLN A 74 -4.00 -40.60 -2.80
N LEU A 75 -5.23 -41.07 -2.56
CA LEU A 75 -5.55 -41.97 -1.45
C LEU A 75 -5.13 -43.41 -1.78
N ARG A 76 -4.38 -44.06 -0.88
CA ARG A 76 -3.90 -45.44 -1.02
C ARG A 76 -3.91 -46.16 0.34
N LEU A 77 -5.10 -46.41 0.86
CA LEU A 77 -5.27 -47.07 2.17
C LEU A 77 -5.26 -48.60 2.02
N PRO A 78 -4.74 -49.36 3.01
CA PRO A 78 -4.74 -50.84 2.98
C PRO A 78 -6.13 -51.50 2.88
N LYS A 79 -7.21 -50.74 3.08
CA LYS A 79 -8.61 -51.22 3.08
C LYS A 79 -9.47 -50.62 1.94
N GLY A 80 -8.84 -49.98 0.95
CA GLY A 80 -9.51 -49.37 -0.21
C GLY A 80 -9.64 -47.83 -0.14
N ASN A 81 -10.01 -47.20 -1.25
CA ASN A 81 -9.88 -45.74 -1.44
C ASN A 81 -11.04 -44.91 -0.84
N ASN A 82 -11.60 -45.35 0.29
CA ASN A 82 -12.50 -44.55 1.14
C ASN A 82 -12.30 -44.93 2.62
N PHE A 83 -12.41 -43.94 3.51
CA PHE A 83 -12.44 -44.10 4.96
C PHE A 83 -13.69 -43.42 5.50
N LEU A 84 -14.46 -44.09 6.35
CA LEU A 84 -15.68 -43.54 6.96
C LEU A 84 -15.77 -43.93 8.43
N GLN A 85 -15.79 -42.94 9.32
CA GLN A 85 -16.04 -43.12 10.75
C GLN A 85 -17.32 -42.36 11.15
N LYS A 86 -18.22 -43.03 11.86
CA LYS A 86 -19.41 -42.41 12.48
C LYS A 86 -19.13 -42.09 13.95
N ASN A 87 -19.78 -41.04 14.45
CA ASN A 87 -19.71 -40.54 15.84
C ASN A 87 -18.27 -40.48 16.44
N PRO A 88 -17.27 -39.88 15.76
CA PRO A 88 -15.88 -39.90 16.22
C PRO A 88 -15.60 -38.99 17.43
N ALA A 89 -16.45 -38.00 17.71
CA ALA A 89 -16.36 -37.10 18.85
C ALA A 89 -17.73 -36.47 19.15
N PRO A 90 -17.98 -35.96 20.38
CA PRO A 90 -19.19 -35.20 20.70
C PRO A 90 -19.40 -34.04 19.71
N GLY A 91 -20.63 -33.88 19.23
CA GLY A 91 -21.01 -32.88 18.23
C GLY A 91 -20.66 -33.23 16.77
N ILE A 92 -19.89 -34.30 16.51
CA ILE A 92 -19.52 -34.74 15.15
C ILE A 92 -20.26 -36.04 14.80
N ALA A 93 -21.10 -36.00 13.76
CA ALA A 93 -21.88 -37.14 13.29
C ALA A 93 -21.04 -38.12 12.44
N SER A 94 -20.16 -37.62 11.57
CA SER A 94 -19.31 -38.48 10.72
C SER A 94 -18.10 -37.76 10.12
N ILE A 95 -17.05 -38.53 9.86
CA ILE A 95 -15.89 -38.14 9.03
C ILE A 95 -15.81 -39.13 7.86
N GLU A 96 -15.85 -38.64 6.63
CA GLU A 96 -15.53 -39.38 5.40
C GLU A 96 -14.23 -38.85 4.80
N VAL A 97 -13.38 -39.72 4.24
CA VAL A 97 -12.21 -39.35 3.42
C VAL A 97 -12.18 -40.22 2.17
N LYS A 98 -12.53 -39.64 1.03
CA LYS A 98 -12.61 -40.32 -0.27
C LYS A 98 -11.71 -39.69 -1.32
N GLN A 99 -11.25 -40.50 -2.27
CA GLN A 99 -10.64 -39.98 -3.49
C GLN A 99 -11.71 -39.28 -4.35
N LEU A 100 -11.36 -38.10 -4.89
CA LEU A 100 -12.27 -37.29 -5.72
C LEU A 100 -11.91 -37.37 -7.20
N ASP A 101 -10.61 -37.33 -7.52
CA ASP A 101 -10.07 -37.59 -8.86
C ASP A 101 -8.67 -38.24 -8.78
N ALA A 102 -7.93 -38.32 -9.89
CA ALA A 102 -6.60 -38.94 -9.94
C ALA A 102 -5.54 -38.26 -9.03
N ASN A 103 -5.73 -36.96 -8.71
CA ASN A 103 -4.80 -36.08 -8.02
C ASN A 103 -5.43 -35.26 -6.86
N SER A 104 -6.67 -35.55 -6.48
CA SER A 104 -7.32 -34.93 -5.31
C SER A 104 -8.11 -35.92 -4.43
N ILE A 105 -8.17 -35.60 -3.15
CA ILE A 105 -9.03 -36.27 -2.16
C ILE A 105 -9.95 -35.26 -1.48
N ARG A 106 -11.08 -35.74 -0.94
CA ARG A 106 -12.07 -34.95 -0.21
C ARG A 106 -12.30 -35.54 1.17
N VAL A 107 -11.95 -34.79 2.20
CA VAL A 107 -12.36 -35.02 3.60
C VAL A 107 -13.70 -34.31 3.82
N THR A 108 -14.68 -34.96 4.43
CA THR A 108 -15.99 -34.37 4.77
C THR A 108 -16.31 -34.66 6.22
N VAL A 109 -16.49 -33.62 7.04
CA VAL A 109 -16.82 -33.73 8.46
C VAL A 109 -18.20 -33.15 8.72
N THR A 110 -19.15 -34.00 9.06
CA THR A 110 -20.55 -33.64 9.32
C THR A 110 -20.76 -33.45 10.82
N GLY A 111 -21.27 -32.29 11.23
CA GLY A 111 -21.71 -32.03 12.60
C GLY A 111 -23.13 -32.51 12.86
N ILE A 112 -23.50 -32.65 14.13
CA ILE A 112 -24.85 -33.07 14.55
C ILE A 112 -25.85 -31.92 14.36
N ASP A 113 -25.56 -30.77 14.97
CA ASP A 113 -26.42 -29.59 14.98
C ASP A 113 -26.03 -28.60 13.87
N ASP A 114 -24.77 -28.17 13.88
CA ASP A 114 -24.17 -27.24 12.92
C ASP A 114 -22.87 -27.81 12.34
N ALA A 115 -22.45 -27.34 11.16
CA ALA A 115 -21.17 -27.71 10.59
C ALA A 115 -20.00 -27.21 11.48
N PRO A 116 -18.98 -28.05 11.75
CA PRO A 116 -17.89 -27.73 12.67
C PRO A 116 -16.99 -26.59 12.18
N SER A 117 -16.24 -25.98 13.11
CA SER A 117 -15.19 -25.00 12.81
C SER A 117 -13.87 -25.69 12.48
N ASN A 118 -13.11 -25.10 11.55
CA ASN A 118 -11.76 -25.52 11.19
C ASN A 118 -10.72 -24.93 12.13
N GLN A 119 -9.74 -25.73 12.51
CA GLN A 119 -8.48 -25.27 13.09
C GLN A 119 -7.38 -25.20 12.01
N PRO A 120 -6.27 -24.45 12.23
CA PRO A 120 -5.19 -24.34 11.26
C PRO A 120 -4.62 -25.71 10.87
N VAL A 121 -4.43 -25.94 9.56
CA VAL A 121 -3.86 -27.20 9.04
C VAL A 121 -2.40 -27.33 9.45
N MET A 122 -2.14 -28.17 10.46
CA MET A 122 -0.79 -28.44 10.94
C MET A 122 -0.13 -29.48 10.05
N ARG A 123 1.10 -29.21 9.60
CA ARG A 123 1.92 -30.16 8.83
C ARG A 123 3.22 -30.39 9.58
N LYS A 124 3.50 -31.64 9.95
CA LYS A 124 4.71 -32.03 10.69
C LYS A 124 5.02 -33.50 10.39
N ASP A 125 6.30 -33.85 10.27
CA ASP A 125 6.82 -35.24 10.26
C ASP A 125 5.98 -36.21 9.39
N ASN A 126 5.90 -35.94 8.08
CA ASN A 126 5.13 -36.69 7.07
C ASN A 126 3.60 -36.75 7.27
N ASN A 127 3.02 -35.96 8.17
CA ASN A 127 1.58 -35.94 8.46
C ASN A 127 0.93 -34.59 8.11
N ILE A 128 -0.32 -34.65 7.67
CA ILE A 128 -1.22 -33.50 7.51
C ILE A 128 -2.35 -33.66 8.52
N THR A 129 -2.38 -32.78 9.52
CA THR A 129 -3.39 -32.79 10.59
C THR A 129 -4.43 -31.70 10.35
N LEU A 130 -5.69 -32.12 10.24
CA LEU A 130 -6.87 -31.28 10.07
C LEU A 130 -7.66 -31.29 11.38
N GLY A 131 -7.66 -30.19 12.13
CA GLY A 131 -8.42 -30.07 13.37
C GLY A 131 -9.84 -29.57 13.14
N PHE A 132 -10.82 -30.21 13.78
CA PHE A 132 -12.25 -29.91 13.66
C PHE A 132 -12.88 -29.80 15.05
N THR A 133 -13.49 -28.66 15.37
CA THR A 133 -14.18 -28.44 16.65
C THR A 133 -15.68 -28.26 16.46
N ALA A 134 -16.47 -28.85 17.36
CA ALA A 134 -17.93 -28.72 17.32
C ALA A 134 -18.34 -27.29 17.70
N THR A 135 -19.24 -26.69 16.91
CA THR A 135 -19.79 -25.36 17.21
C THR A 135 -20.88 -25.48 18.26
N THR A 136 -20.53 -25.32 19.53
CA THR A 136 -21.49 -25.27 20.64
C THR A 136 -22.29 -23.96 20.59
N ASN A 137 -23.58 -24.05 20.25
CA ASN A 137 -24.50 -22.90 20.31
C ASN A 137 -24.79 -22.52 21.77
N SER A 138 -23.93 -21.67 22.34
CA SER A 138 -24.13 -21.05 23.65
C SER A 138 -25.27 -20.04 23.56
N THR A 139 -26.49 -20.48 23.86
CA THR A 139 -27.64 -19.60 24.05
C THR A 139 -27.35 -18.62 25.19
N ALA A 140 -27.52 -17.32 24.93
CA ALA A 140 -27.28 -16.29 25.93
C ALA A 140 -28.22 -16.47 27.14
N SER A 141 -27.64 -16.75 28.32
CA SER A 141 -28.35 -16.83 29.59
C SER A 141 -27.73 -15.87 30.58
N THR A 142 -28.55 -14.96 31.12
CA THR A 142 -28.17 -14.03 32.19
C THR A 142 -28.20 -14.75 33.54
N ALA A 143 -27.05 -14.86 34.21
CA ALA A 143 -27.00 -15.39 35.58
C ALA A 143 -25.94 -14.69 36.48
N THR A 144 -26.48 -14.14 37.57
CA THR A 144 -25.89 -13.74 38.85
C THR A 144 -24.52 -14.30 39.29
N LYS A 145 -23.73 -13.41 39.90
CA LYS A 145 -22.64 -13.67 40.86
C LYS A 145 -22.98 -14.74 41.92
N PRO A 146 -22.18 -15.80 42.09
CA PRO A 146 -22.19 -16.66 43.28
C PRO A 146 -21.37 -16.06 44.45
N THR A 147 -21.57 -16.55 45.67
CA THR A 147 -20.78 -16.22 46.86
C THR A 147 -20.88 -17.38 47.85
N GLU A 148 -19.76 -17.82 48.46
CA GLU A 148 -19.56 -18.38 49.82
C GLU A 148 -18.16 -19.04 49.91
N LYS A 149 -17.30 -18.77 50.92
CA LYS A 149 -17.23 -19.24 52.34
C LYS A 149 -16.72 -20.71 52.48
N VAL A 150 -15.92 -21.10 53.49
CA VAL A 150 -15.12 -20.38 54.51
C VAL A 150 -14.05 -21.31 55.14
N SER A 151 -13.12 -20.73 55.93
CA SER A 151 -12.21 -21.32 56.94
C SER A 151 -10.82 -21.81 56.49
N ALA A 152 -9.75 -21.66 57.29
CA ALA A 152 -9.66 -21.18 58.69
C ALA A 152 -8.44 -20.23 58.93
N ALA A 153 -8.42 -19.56 60.10
CA ALA A 153 -7.39 -18.62 60.59
C ALA A 153 -6.93 -19.07 62.02
N PRO A 154 -6.34 -18.26 62.96
CA PRO A 154 -5.86 -16.85 62.98
C PRO A 154 -4.30 -16.78 62.89
N ALA A 155 -3.49 -15.79 63.31
CA ALA A 155 -3.60 -14.47 64.00
C ALA A 155 -2.47 -13.54 63.44
N THR A 156 -2.01 -12.37 63.96
CA THR A 156 -2.17 -11.52 65.17
C THR A 156 -2.13 -10.04 64.72
N THR A 157 -3.02 -9.12 65.12
CA THR A 157 -3.01 -8.27 66.35
C THR A 157 -1.66 -7.65 66.76
N LYS A 158 -1.51 -6.34 67.05
CA LYS A 158 -2.36 -5.13 66.83
C LYS A 158 -1.44 -3.87 66.74
N PRO A 159 -1.64 -2.63 67.28
CA PRO A 159 -1.28 -1.41 66.55
C PRO A 159 -0.25 -0.50 67.25
N THR A 160 0.09 0.64 66.63
CA THR A 160 0.04 1.94 67.37
C THR A 160 -0.26 3.11 66.42
N GLU A 161 -0.63 4.24 67.01
CA GLU A 161 -1.29 5.40 66.41
C GLU A 161 -0.59 6.68 66.92
N LYS A 162 -0.45 7.73 66.08
CA LYS A 162 -0.63 9.14 66.51
C LYS A 162 -0.69 10.16 65.36
N VAL A 163 -1.08 11.37 65.73
CA VAL A 163 -1.62 12.46 64.88
C VAL A 163 -0.97 13.80 65.24
N ALA A 164 -0.68 14.65 64.23
CA ALA A 164 -0.55 16.13 64.20
C ALA A 164 0.32 16.51 62.97
N VAL A 165 0.02 17.43 62.03
CA VAL A 165 -0.82 18.64 61.92
C VAL A 165 -0.10 19.98 62.23
N THR A 166 0.52 20.56 61.18
CA THR A 166 0.59 22.02 60.88
C THR A 166 1.48 22.92 61.78
N PRO A 167 2.00 24.11 61.36
CA PRO A 167 2.19 24.72 60.01
C PRO A 167 3.68 24.97 59.63
N ALA A 168 3.94 25.62 58.50
CA ALA A 168 5.15 26.41 58.24
C ALA A 168 4.77 27.77 57.59
N THR A 169 5.53 28.83 57.85
CA THR A 169 5.14 30.24 57.62
C THR A 169 5.95 30.98 56.55
N THR A 170 5.45 32.17 56.21
CA THR A 170 5.96 33.13 55.21
C THR A 170 7.36 33.69 55.48
N SER A 171 8.08 34.00 54.39
CA SER A 171 9.08 35.07 54.26
C SER A 171 9.03 35.54 52.79
N GLU A 172 8.62 36.77 52.45
CA GLU A 172 9.10 38.12 52.80
C GLU A 172 10.43 38.51 52.09
N TYR A 173 10.48 39.73 51.56
CA TYR A 173 11.46 40.20 50.58
C TYR A 173 11.85 41.67 50.84
N LYS A 174 13.14 41.99 50.70
CA LYS A 174 13.63 43.37 50.53
C LYS A 174 14.96 43.39 49.73
N PRO A 175 15.21 44.35 48.82
CA PRO A 175 16.40 44.39 47.95
C PRO A 175 17.52 45.32 48.46
N ASP A 176 18.69 45.28 47.79
CA ASP A 176 19.45 46.45 47.30
C ASP A 176 20.53 46.03 46.25
N GLU A 177 21.20 46.99 45.62
CA GLU A 177 22.03 46.96 44.38
C GLU A 177 23.55 46.59 44.56
N PRO A 178 24.43 46.54 43.51
CA PRO A 178 24.30 45.92 42.17
C PRO A 178 25.60 45.20 41.65
N ALA A 179 25.51 44.62 40.45
CA ALA A 179 26.56 44.43 39.42
C ALA A 179 27.87 43.63 39.71
N LYS A 180 27.98 42.44 39.09
CA LYS A 180 29.17 41.98 38.31
C LYS A 180 28.85 40.77 37.42
N GLN A 181 29.42 40.73 36.22
CA GLN A 181 29.42 39.54 35.36
C GLN A 181 30.51 38.54 35.80
N PRO A 182 30.24 37.23 35.82
CA PRO A 182 31.27 36.18 35.82
C PRO A 182 31.56 35.66 34.40
N ASP A 183 32.76 35.10 34.23
CA ASP A 183 33.35 34.70 32.94
C ASP A 183 32.94 33.28 32.48
N VAL A 184 33.15 32.96 31.19
CA VAL A 184 32.81 31.65 30.59
C VAL A 184 33.92 30.64 30.85
N LEU A 185 33.83 29.93 31.98
CA LEU A 185 34.79 28.89 32.34
C LEU A 185 34.41 27.53 31.71
N VAL A 186 35.16 27.10 30.69
CA VAL A 186 35.08 25.75 30.11
C VAL A 186 36.13 24.84 30.75
N PRO A 187 35.77 23.83 31.56
CA PRO A 187 36.71 22.86 32.09
C PRO A 187 36.96 21.76 31.05
N ASN A 188 38.21 21.60 30.60
CA ASN A 188 38.64 20.46 29.80
C ASN A 188 39.30 19.42 30.73
N PRO A 189 38.63 18.31 31.10
CA PRO A 189 39.13 17.40 32.13
C PRO A 189 40.27 16.51 31.60
N GLN A 190 41.47 16.71 32.15
CA GLN A 190 42.56 15.73 32.07
C GLN A 190 42.17 14.45 32.82
N VAL A 191 42.31 13.29 32.20
CA VAL A 191 41.96 11.99 32.80
C VAL A 191 43.22 11.32 33.34
N THR A 192 43.47 11.50 34.64
CA THR A 192 44.49 10.72 35.37
C THR A 192 43.92 9.34 35.72
N ILE A 193 44.53 8.27 35.21
CA ILE A 193 44.11 6.89 35.49
C ILE A 193 44.92 6.35 36.69
N ASP A 194 44.42 6.60 37.90
CA ASP A 194 44.94 5.93 39.10
C ASP A 194 44.56 4.44 39.08
N GLY A 195 45.56 3.57 38.92
CA GLY A 195 45.41 2.13 38.68
C GLY A 195 44.93 1.28 39.87
N LYS A 196 43.88 1.70 40.58
CA LYS A 196 43.20 0.89 41.60
C LYS A 196 41.96 0.21 41.03
N ILE A 197 42.10 -1.09 40.75
CA ILE A 197 40.98 -1.99 40.48
C ILE A 197 39.93 -1.91 41.61
N THR A 198 38.74 -1.42 41.29
CA THR A 198 37.60 -1.38 42.21
C THR A 198 37.01 -2.77 42.41
N GLN A 199 36.57 -3.06 43.64
CA GLN A 199 36.14 -4.40 44.04
C GLN A 199 34.81 -4.80 43.39
N THR A 200 34.66 -6.10 43.13
CA THR A 200 33.45 -6.73 42.60
C THR A 200 32.23 -6.40 43.47
N PRO A 201 31.06 -6.03 42.91
CA PRO A 201 29.87 -5.71 43.71
C PRO A 201 29.42 -6.86 44.61
N ASN A 202 29.28 -6.59 45.90
CA ASN A 202 28.84 -7.56 46.90
C ASN A 202 27.32 -7.86 46.72
N PRO A 203 26.88 -9.12 46.63
CA PRO A 203 25.47 -9.46 46.38
C PRO A 203 24.59 -9.13 47.60
N GLY A 204 23.98 -7.94 47.61
CA GLY A 204 23.10 -7.51 48.69
C GLY A 204 22.60 -6.06 48.65
N GLN A 205 23.19 -5.19 47.82
CA GLN A 205 22.62 -3.84 47.64
C GLN A 205 21.42 -3.87 46.69
N ALA A 206 20.26 -3.43 47.19
CA ALA A 206 19.08 -3.23 46.37
C ALA A 206 19.36 -2.15 45.31
N TYR A 207 19.17 -2.50 44.04
CA TYR A 207 19.16 -1.51 42.96
C TYR A 207 18.17 -0.40 43.30
N LYS A 208 18.63 0.86 43.33
CA LYS A 208 17.71 2.00 43.26
C LYS A 208 16.95 1.85 41.96
N GLN A 209 15.69 1.44 42.04
CA GLN A 209 14.82 1.33 40.87
C GLN A 209 14.80 2.69 40.18
N SER A 210 15.08 2.71 38.88
CA SER A 210 14.78 3.86 38.04
C SER A 210 13.32 4.27 38.30
N PRO A 211 13.02 5.57 38.44
CA PRO A 211 11.68 6.02 38.81
C PRO A 211 10.66 5.36 37.88
N VAL A 212 9.65 4.70 38.47
CA VAL A 212 8.65 3.93 37.74
C VAL A 212 8.12 4.79 36.62
N PHE A 213 8.26 4.33 35.37
CA PHE A 213 7.75 5.05 34.22
C PHE A 213 6.27 5.33 34.45
N LEU A 214 5.92 6.61 34.55
CA LEU A 214 4.52 7.04 34.54
C LEU A 214 3.85 6.34 33.35
N PRO A 215 2.67 5.73 33.53
CA PRO A 215 1.99 5.05 32.44
C PRO A 215 1.84 6.05 31.29
N LYS A 216 2.44 5.72 30.13
CA LYS A 216 2.31 6.55 28.92
C LYS A 216 0.82 6.76 28.68
N ALA A 217 0.45 7.99 28.31
CA ALA A 217 -0.95 8.35 28.08
C ALA A 217 -1.60 7.31 27.13
N VAL A 218 -2.49 6.50 27.70
CA VAL A 218 -3.23 5.49 26.95
C VAL A 218 -4.14 6.25 25.98
N ALA A 219 -4.08 5.91 24.70
CA ALA A 219 -4.91 6.57 23.71
C ALA A 219 -6.40 6.39 24.08
N PRO A 220 -7.24 7.43 23.97
CA PRO A 220 -8.68 7.26 24.11
C PRO A 220 -9.18 6.29 23.03
N PRO A 221 -10.28 5.55 23.29
CA PRO A 221 -10.85 4.65 22.30
C PRO A 221 -11.19 5.44 21.03
N VAL A 222 -10.60 5.03 19.91
CA VAL A 222 -10.91 5.62 18.61
C VAL A 222 -12.28 5.14 18.15
N GLY A 223 -13.30 6.01 18.24
CA GLY A 223 -14.53 5.81 17.46
C GLY A 223 -15.87 6.28 18.02
N ASP A 224 -15.92 6.79 19.25
CA ASP A 224 -17.13 7.46 19.71
C ASP A 224 -17.16 8.91 19.21
N ILE A 225 -18.34 9.40 18.81
CA ILE A 225 -18.53 10.81 18.46
C ILE A 225 -18.31 11.63 19.75
N THR A 226 -17.20 12.36 19.82
CA THR A 226 -16.82 13.16 20.99
C THR A 226 -17.74 14.37 21.13
N GLN A 227 -18.90 14.19 21.79
CA GLN A 227 -19.79 15.29 22.14
C GLN A 227 -19.16 16.11 23.28
N SER A 228 -18.73 17.32 22.97
CA SER A 228 -18.25 18.28 23.97
C SER A 228 -19.38 19.22 24.40
N ASN A 229 -19.84 19.07 25.63
CA ASN A 229 -20.76 20.03 26.26
C ASN A 229 -19.98 21.30 26.63
N ILE A 230 -19.71 22.14 25.63
CA ILE A 230 -19.03 23.42 25.82
C ILE A 230 -20.03 24.41 26.42
N ASP A 231 -19.77 24.81 27.66
CA ASP A 231 -20.46 25.94 28.30
C ASP A 231 -20.08 27.25 27.61
N THR A 232 -21.01 27.75 26.78
CA THR A 232 -20.94 29.02 26.05
C THR A 232 -21.49 30.21 26.85
N SER A 233 -21.75 30.05 28.16
CA SER A 233 -22.25 31.13 29.01
C SER A 233 -21.33 32.36 28.95
N PRO A 234 -21.89 33.58 28.85
CA PRO A 234 -21.10 34.80 28.81
C PRO A 234 -20.31 34.99 30.12
N VAL A 235 -19.08 35.50 30.00
CA VAL A 235 -18.21 35.78 31.16
C VAL A 235 -18.95 36.70 32.14
N VAL A 236 -19.05 36.27 33.40
CA VAL A 236 -19.61 37.03 34.51
C VAL A 236 -18.46 37.63 35.32
N ILE A 237 -18.49 38.94 35.57
CA ILE A 237 -17.63 39.59 36.55
C ILE A 237 -18.28 39.40 37.93
N ASP A 238 -17.62 38.65 38.81
CA ASP A 238 -17.96 38.62 40.23
C ASP A 238 -17.64 39.97 40.87
N LEU A 239 -18.64 40.56 41.54
CA LEU A 239 -18.47 41.79 42.33
C LEU A 239 -18.17 41.51 43.80
N GLY A 240 -18.36 40.28 44.28
CA GLY A 240 -18.15 39.90 45.68
C GLY A 240 -19.17 40.53 46.64
N THR A 241 -20.32 40.98 46.14
CA THR A 241 -21.41 41.56 46.94
C THR A 241 -22.69 40.74 46.79
N LYS A 242 -23.54 40.78 47.83
CA LYS A 242 -24.88 40.19 47.84
C LYS A 242 -26.00 41.24 47.81
N GLU A 243 -25.64 42.51 47.62
CA GLU A 243 -26.61 43.61 47.52
C GLU A 243 -27.58 43.42 46.36
N ARG A 244 -28.85 43.81 46.57
CA ARG A 244 -29.93 43.73 45.57
C ARG A 244 -30.50 45.10 45.25
N VAL A 245 -30.62 45.37 43.96
CA VAL A 245 -31.33 46.53 43.41
C VAL A 245 -32.82 46.31 43.61
N ARG A 246 -33.45 47.07 44.53
CA ARG A 246 -34.89 46.94 44.81
C ARG A 246 -35.73 47.24 43.56
N ARG A 247 -35.49 48.39 42.93
CA ARG A 247 -35.97 48.73 41.59
C ARG A 247 -35.03 49.76 40.95
N LEU A 248 -34.78 49.64 39.66
CA LEU A 248 -33.99 50.57 38.87
C LEU A 248 -34.62 50.75 37.49
N VAL A 249 -35.05 51.99 37.19
CA VAL A 249 -35.59 52.38 35.90
C VAL A 249 -34.62 53.36 35.24
N LEU A 250 -34.08 52.97 34.10
CA LEU A 250 -33.18 53.76 33.26
C LEU A 250 -33.87 54.08 31.95
N ARG A 251 -33.78 55.35 31.53
CA ARG A 251 -34.29 55.84 30.24
C ARG A 251 -33.19 56.68 29.60
N ASP A 252 -32.60 56.15 28.54
CA ASP A 252 -31.51 56.74 27.75
C ASP A 252 -30.32 57.24 28.59
N ALA A 253 -30.06 56.54 29.71
CA ALA A 253 -29.03 56.89 30.67
C ALA A 253 -27.63 56.54 30.14
N PRO A 254 -26.61 57.40 30.35
CA PRO A 254 -25.26 57.11 29.87
C PRO A 254 -24.64 55.94 30.66
N VAL A 255 -24.15 54.93 29.93
CA VAL A 255 -23.64 53.67 30.49
C VAL A 255 -22.51 53.90 31.52
N ARG A 256 -21.66 54.92 31.32
CA ARG A 256 -20.62 55.35 32.27
C ARG A 256 -21.19 55.61 33.68
N GLU A 257 -22.28 56.37 33.77
CA GLU A 257 -22.88 56.76 35.06
C GLU A 257 -23.57 55.57 35.71
N VAL A 258 -24.32 54.78 34.93
CA VAL A 258 -25.01 53.57 35.38
C VAL A 258 -24.04 52.57 36.00
N LEU A 259 -22.93 52.27 35.31
CA LEU A 259 -21.87 51.40 35.83
C LEU A 259 -21.21 52.01 37.07
N SER A 260 -21.03 53.34 37.14
CA SER A 260 -20.43 54.00 38.31
C SER A 260 -21.31 53.93 39.56
N LEU A 261 -22.63 54.01 39.37
CA LEU A 261 -23.63 53.88 40.44
C LEU A 261 -23.68 52.44 40.95
N LEU A 262 -23.71 51.46 40.04
CA LEU A 262 -23.71 50.03 40.38
C LEU A 262 -22.40 49.59 41.05
N ALA A 263 -21.24 50.03 40.55
CA ALA A 263 -19.95 49.77 41.19
C ALA A 263 -19.88 50.39 42.60
N ARG A 264 -20.36 51.63 42.77
CA ARG A 264 -20.44 52.30 44.08
C ARG A 264 -21.39 51.57 45.04
N ALA A 265 -22.53 51.08 44.57
CA ALA A 265 -23.45 50.25 45.35
C ALA A 265 -22.83 48.90 45.76
N ALA A 266 -21.92 48.34 44.94
CA ALA A 266 -21.11 47.18 45.29
C ALA A 266 -19.89 47.50 46.19
N GLY A 267 -19.65 48.77 46.55
CA GLY A 267 -18.49 49.20 47.33
C GLY A 267 -17.15 49.20 46.55
N LEU A 268 -17.21 49.17 45.22
CA LEU A 268 -16.08 49.08 44.31
C LEU A 268 -15.81 50.40 43.56
N ASN A 269 -14.56 50.62 43.19
CA ASN A 269 -14.16 51.72 42.32
C ASN A 269 -14.39 51.34 40.85
N LEU A 270 -14.72 52.32 40.00
CA LEU A 270 -14.81 52.14 38.55
C LEU A 270 -13.76 53.01 37.84
N ALA A 271 -12.97 52.39 36.97
CA ALA A 271 -12.08 53.06 36.01
C ALA A 271 -12.62 52.80 34.59
N TYR A 272 -13.13 53.84 33.93
CA TYR A 272 -13.79 53.73 32.62
C TYR A 272 -12.91 54.29 31.49
N ILE A 273 -12.62 53.45 30.49
CA ILE A 273 -11.82 53.75 29.30
C ILE A 273 -12.74 53.73 28.08
N GLY A 274 -13.27 54.89 27.72
CA GLY A 274 -14.14 55.08 26.55
C GLY A 274 -14.10 56.52 26.07
N GLY A 275 -14.41 56.73 24.79
CA GLY A 275 -13.97 57.87 23.98
C GLY A 275 -14.50 59.27 24.30
N GLU A 276 -14.12 59.82 25.46
CA GLU A 276 -14.06 61.26 25.70
C GLU A 276 -12.60 61.74 25.61
N ALA A 277 -11.99 61.51 24.44
CA ALA A 277 -10.83 62.29 24.03
C ALA A 277 -11.33 63.71 23.73
N GLU A 278 -10.79 64.71 24.43
CA GLU A 278 -10.99 66.12 24.07
C GLU A 278 -10.43 66.39 22.68
N LYS A 279 -11.02 67.36 22.00
CA LYS A 279 -10.60 67.76 20.65
C LYS A 279 -9.45 68.78 20.77
N PRO A 280 -8.31 68.59 20.09
CA PRO A 280 -7.69 69.71 19.39
C PRO A 280 -8.75 70.30 18.46
N GLN A 281 -8.80 71.63 18.34
CA GLN A 281 -9.81 72.29 17.51
C GLN A 281 -9.67 71.88 16.02
N ASP A 282 -10.72 72.16 15.25
CA ASP A 282 -10.80 71.99 13.79
C ASP A 282 -10.95 70.55 13.25
N ALA A 283 -12.17 70.01 13.42
CA ALA A 283 -12.77 69.00 12.53
C ALA A 283 -14.31 68.99 12.71
N GLU A 284 -15.09 69.17 11.65
CA GLU A 284 -16.56 69.06 11.71
C GLU A 284 -17.07 67.61 11.60
N ASN A 285 -18.32 67.41 12.02
CA ASN A 285 -19.16 66.23 11.73
C ASN A 285 -18.56 64.83 11.97
N VAL A 286 -18.29 64.51 13.24
CA VAL A 286 -18.48 63.16 13.77
C VAL A 286 -19.26 63.25 15.08
N THR A 287 -20.50 62.75 15.09
CA THR A 287 -21.36 62.75 16.29
C THR A 287 -20.82 61.74 17.31
N LYS A 288 -20.20 62.24 18.39
CA LYS A 288 -19.69 61.42 19.50
C LYS A 288 -20.86 60.84 20.33
N THR A 289 -21.40 59.71 19.90
CA THR A 289 -22.47 59.01 20.64
C THR A 289 -21.88 58.32 21.87
N SER A 290 -22.07 58.92 23.06
CA SER A 290 -21.91 58.18 24.32
C SER A 290 -22.94 57.05 24.36
N GLN A 291 -22.52 55.85 24.75
CA GLN A 291 -23.44 54.72 24.83
C GLN A 291 -24.51 54.97 25.89
N LYS A 292 -25.77 54.88 25.47
CA LYS A 292 -26.96 55.05 26.31
C LYS A 292 -27.65 53.71 26.49
N ILE A 293 -28.30 53.52 27.64
CA ILE A 293 -29.07 52.31 27.95
C ILE A 293 -30.42 52.65 28.60
N SER A 294 -31.43 51.90 28.20
CA SER A 294 -32.78 51.91 28.76
C SER A 294 -33.07 50.52 29.32
N LEU A 295 -33.53 50.44 30.58
CA LEU A 295 -33.57 49.20 31.37
C LEU A 295 -34.53 49.37 32.56
N ASP A 296 -35.47 48.46 32.78
CA ASP A 296 -36.31 48.41 34.00
C ASP A 296 -36.12 47.04 34.66
N ILE A 297 -35.65 47.03 35.91
CA ILE A 297 -35.34 45.83 36.69
C ILE A 297 -35.85 46.00 38.13
N GLU A 298 -36.41 44.94 38.69
CA GLU A 298 -36.91 44.86 40.06
C GLU A 298 -36.32 43.65 40.80
N ASN A 299 -35.92 43.85 42.06
CA ASN A 299 -35.40 42.85 43.01
C ASN A 299 -34.24 41.96 42.49
N GLU A 300 -33.22 42.52 41.84
CA GLU A 300 -32.12 41.75 41.21
C GLU A 300 -30.75 42.04 41.85
N PRO A 301 -29.77 41.10 41.91
CA PRO A 301 -28.45 41.38 42.46
C PRO A 301 -27.72 42.50 41.68
N VAL A 302 -26.99 43.36 42.40
CA VAL A 302 -26.16 44.43 41.79
C VAL A 302 -25.15 43.85 40.78
N GLN A 303 -24.66 42.63 41.05
CA GLN A 303 -23.78 41.88 40.15
C GLN A 303 -24.44 41.56 38.80
N ASP A 304 -25.64 40.99 38.80
CA ASP A 304 -26.28 40.56 37.56
C ASP A 304 -26.75 41.77 36.74
N VAL A 305 -27.27 42.81 37.39
CA VAL A 305 -27.56 44.11 36.77
C VAL A 305 -26.32 44.73 36.12
N PHE A 306 -25.17 44.74 36.80
CA PHE A 306 -23.90 45.24 36.25
C PHE A 306 -23.46 44.43 35.02
N ASN A 307 -23.57 43.09 35.08
CA ASN A 307 -23.24 42.22 33.96
C ASN A 307 -24.22 42.35 32.78
N TYR A 308 -25.51 42.63 33.01
CA TYR A 308 -26.47 42.94 31.95
C TYR A 308 -26.13 44.25 31.24
N VAL A 309 -25.78 45.31 31.97
CA VAL A 309 -25.36 46.59 31.39
C VAL A 309 -24.10 46.40 30.53
N LEU A 310 -23.09 45.66 31.01
CA LEU A 310 -21.89 45.32 30.23
C LEU A 310 -22.23 44.58 28.93
N ARG A 311 -23.05 43.53 29.00
CA ARG A 311 -23.48 42.75 27.80
C ARG A 311 -24.22 43.61 26.78
N LEU A 312 -25.17 44.43 27.22
CA LEU A 312 -25.99 45.28 26.33
C LEU A 312 -25.19 46.43 25.70
N SER A 313 -24.19 46.95 26.41
CA SER A 313 -23.25 47.96 25.90
C SER A 313 -22.10 47.38 25.04
N GLY A 314 -21.85 46.06 25.09
CA GLY A 314 -20.69 45.44 24.46
C GLY A 314 -19.35 45.86 25.07
N LEU A 315 -19.33 46.28 26.33
CA LEU A 315 -18.11 46.71 27.03
C LEU A 315 -17.37 45.54 27.69
N GLU A 316 -16.04 45.54 27.54
CA GLU A 316 -15.14 44.65 28.25
C GLU A 316 -14.95 45.14 29.69
N ALA A 317 -14.87 44.22 30.64
CA ALA A 317 -14.62 44.52 32.05
C ALA A 317 -13.61 43.56 32.67
N ASN A 318 -12.85 44.05 33.65
CA ASN A 318 -11.98 43.24 34.49
C ASN A 318 -11.89 43.82 35.90
N ARG A 319 -11.88 42.97 36.94
CA ARG A 319 -11.80 43.38 38.34
C ARG A 319 -10.40 43.08 38.89
N SER A 320 -9.71 44.10 39.38
CA SER A 320 -8.49 43.97 40.16
C SER A 320 -8.74 44.45 41.59
N GLY A 321 -8.92 43.50 42.51
CA GLY A 321 -9.23 43.75 43.91
C GLY A 321 -10.50 44.59 44.11
N ARG A 322 -10.31 45.88 44.45
CA ARG A 322 -11.38 46.86 44.69
C ARG A 322 -11.76 47.72 43.47
N THR A 323 -11.04 47.62 42.35
CA THR A 323 -11.26 48.46 41.16
C THR A 323 -11.68 47.62 39.97
N ILE A 324 -12.74 48.03 39.29
CA ILE A 324 -13.18 47.46 38.02
C ILE A 324 -12.70 48.38 36.90
N PHE A 325 -11.92 47.84 35.97
CA PHE A 325 -11.60 48.49 34.70
C PHE A 325 -12.68 48.10 33.68
N VAL A 326 -13.27 49.08 33.00
CA VAL A 326 -14.28 48.86 31.95
C VAL A 326 -13.97 49.71 30.72
N GLY A 327 -14.16 49.18 29.52
CA GLY A 327 -14.00 49.95 28.27
C GLY A 327 -14.42 49.19 27.02
N THR A 328 -14.45 49.88 25.88
CA THR A 328 -14.72 49.24 24.57
C THR A 328 -13.53 48.39 24.10
N GLN A 329 -12.32 48.76 24.51
CA GLN A 329 -11.09 47.99 24.30
C GLN A 329 -10.13 48.28 25.46
N LEU A 330 -10.07 47.37 26.45
CA LEU A 330 -9.14 47.51 27.57
C LEU A 330 -7.66 47.36 27.12
N PRO A 331 -6.70 48.09 27.72
CA PRO A 331 -5.27 47.82 27.55
C PRO A 331 -4.89 46.40 28.01
N ASN A 332 -3.87 45.79 27.41
CA ASN A 332 -3.50 44.40 27.71
C ASN A 332 -3.15 44.14 29.19
N SER A 333 -2.59 45.13 29.88
CA SER A 333 -2.31 45.09 31.34
C SER A 333 -3.57 45.19 32.22
N SER A 334 -4.68 45.69 31.67
CA SER A 334 -5.98 45.79 32.35
C SER A 334 -6.94 44.65 31.98
N ARG A 335 -6.63 43.83 30.97
CA ARG A 335 -7.40 42.63 30.61
C ARG A 335 -7.04 41.45 31.50
N ASN A 336 -8.00 40.53 31.69
CA ASN A 336 -7.71 39.19 32.18
C ASN A 336 -7.34 38.31 30.96
N LEU A 337 -6.06 38.29 30.59
CA LEU A 337 -5.52 37.46 29.51
C LEU A 337 -4.71 36.29 30.06
N VAL A 338 -4.87 35.12 29.44
CA VAL A 338 -4.05 33.93 29.63
C VAL A 338 -3.41 33.55 28.30
N MET A 339 -2.13 33.19 28.35
CA MET A 339 -1.38 32.61 27.24
C MET A 339 -1.28 31.10 27.44
N ARG A 340 -1.52 30.30 26.39
CA ARG A 340 -1.33 28.84 26.42
C ARG A 340 -0.74 28.35 25.10
N ASN A 341 0.47 27.79 25.16
CA ASN A 341 1.07 27.08 24.03
C ASN A 341 0.59 25.61 24.03
N LEU A 342 0.34 25.09 22.84
CA LEU A 342 -0.11 23.73 22.56
C LEU A 342 0.70 23.17 21.40
N ARG A 343 1.16 21.93 21.48
CA ARG A 343 1.77 21.22 20.35
C ARG A 343 0.78 20.21 19.80
N LEU A 344 0.55 20.25 18.48
CA LEU A 344 -0.38 19.37 17.78
C LEU A 344 0.37 18.14 17.23
N ASN A 345 -0.33 17.00 17.15
CA ASN A 345 0.25 15.68 16.91
C ASN A 345 -0.31 14.99 15.65
N GLN A 346 -1.49 15.40 15.19
CA GLN A 346 -2.29 14.78 14.12
C GLN A 346 -2.83 15.81 13.12
N VAL A 347 -2.97 17.06 13.58
CA VAL A 347 -3.42 18.22 12.80
C VAL A 347 -2.25 19.17 12.55
N THR A 348 -2.23 19.81 11.39
CA THR A 348 -1.25 20.86 11.07
C THR A 348 -1.72 22.21 11.60
N VAL A 349 -0.78 23.05 12.04
CA VAL A 349 -1.05 24.42 12.54
C VAL A 349 -1.99 25.21 11.64
N GLY A 350 -1.80 25.17 10.32
CA GLY A 350 -2.68 25.87 9.37
C GLY A 350 -4.15 25.41 9.42
N VAL A 351 -4.42 24.10 9.57
CA VAL A 351 -5.80 23.58 9.69
C VAL A 351 -6.41 23.98 11.04
N ALA A 352 -5.63 23.87 12.12
CA ALA A 352 -6.04 24.28 13.46
C ALA A 352 -6.37 25.79 13.55
N LEU A 353 -5.54 26.65 12.95
CA LEU A 353 -5.77 28.09 12.92
C LEU A 353 -6.94 28.47 12.02
N ASN A 354 -7.06 27.89 10.82
CA ASN A 354 -8.23 28.09 9.95
C ASN A 354 -9.54 27.77 10.70
N PHE A 355 -9.56 26.69 11.49
CA PHE A 355 -10.72 26.30 12.30
C PHE A 355 -11.03 27.31 13.41
N LEU A 356 -10.01 27.79 14.15
CA LEU A 356 -10.20 28.82 15.18
C LEU A 356 -10.66 30.17 14.60
N VAL A 357 -10.15 30.55 13.43
CA VAL A 357 -10.58 31.76 12.69
C VAL A 357 -12.03 31.63 12.25
N ALA A 358 -12.47 30.45 11.80
CA ALA A 358 -13.88 30.17 11.48
C ALA A 358 -14.80 30.21 12.71
N LEU A 359 -14.26 30.05 13.93
CA LEU A 359 -14.96 30.28 15.21
C LEU A 359 -14.79 31.72 15.75
N GLY A 360 -14.14 32.62 15.02
CA GLY A 360 -14.05 34.05 15.33
C GLY A 360 -12.72 34.56 15.88
N ALA A 361 -11.69 33.71 16.00
CA ALA A 361 -10.37 34.13 16.46
C ALA A 361 -9.64 35.01 15.44
N GLU A 362 -8.74 35.86 15.92
CA GLU A 362 -7.76 36.58 15.11
C GLU A 362 -6.47 35.76 15.06
N SER A 363 -5.95 35.45 13.87
CA SER A 363 -4.84 34.51 13.68
C SER A 363 -3.61 35.16 13.06
N ALA A 364 -2.44 34.66 13.42
CA ALA A 364 -1.17 34.90 12.75
C ALA A 364 -0.45 33.58 12.50
N VAL A 365 -0.19 33.24 11.24
CA VAL A 365 0.61 32.06 10.85
C VAL A 365 2.03 32.52 10.54
N SER A 366 3.04 31.97 11.23
CA SER A 366 4.43 32.09 10.79
C SER A 366 4.78 30.89 9.92
N ARG A 367 5.22 31.14 8.68
CA ARG A 367 5.54 30.11 7.70
C ARG A 367 6.79 30.41 6.88
N GLU A 368 7.55 29.36 6.59
CA GLU A 368 8.64 29.39 5.61
C GLU A 368 8.06 29.20 4.21
N ARG A 369 8.27 30.16 3.32
CA ARG A 369 7.86 30.10 1.91
C ARG A 369 9.08 30.14 1.02
N LEU A 370 9.17 29.20 0.07
CA LEU A 370 10.13 29.30 -1.01
C LEU A 370 9.68 30.40 -1.97
N VAL A 371 10.52 31.41 -2.15
CA VAL A 371 10.33 32.52 -3.08
C VAL A 371 11.32 32.33 -4.22
N THR A 372 10.81 31.90 -5.38
CA THR A 372 11.59 31.90 -6.62
C THR A 372 11.65 33.32 -7.16
N SER A 373 12.72 34.04 -6.80
CA SER A 373 13.07 35.31 -7.43
C SER A 373 13.58 35.06 -8.85
N VAL A 374 13.00 35.75 -9.82
CA VAL A 374 13.41 35.67 -11.23
C VAL A 374 14.22 36.93 -11.53
N ASN A 375 15.54 36.82 -11.46
CA ASN A 375 16.42 37.97 -11.65
C ASN A 375 17.00 37.97 -13.07
N ALA A 376 16.64 38.98 -13.86
CA ALA A 376 17.14 39.13 -15.22
C ALA A 376 18.52 39.79 -15.20
N VAL A 377 19.57 39.00 -15.39
CA VAL A 377 20.94 39.51 -15.46
C VAL A 377 21.22 40.00 -16.90
N PRO A 378 21.42 41.31 -17.14
CA PRO A 378 21.81 41.80 -18.45
C PRO A 378 23.27 41.43 -18.72
N VAL A 379 23.48 40.46 -19.61
CA VAL A 379 24.78 40.27 -20.26
C VAL A 379 25.05 41.40 -21.25
N GLY A 380 26.34 41.66 -21.52
CA GLY A 380 26.80 42.87 -22.21
C GLY A 380 26.22 43.11 -23.60
N SER A 381 26.29 44.37 -24.05
CA SER A 381 25.70 44.88 -25.29
C SER A 381 25.91 43.98 -26.52
N ALA A 382 24.87 43.93 -27.36
CA ALA A 382 24.80 43.24 -28.67
C ALA A 382 24.35 41.76 -28.71
N ALA A 383 23.46 41.32 -27.82
CA ALA A 383 22.48 40.26 -28.13
C ALA A 383 21.18 40.39 -27.31
N ASN A 384 20.01 40.36 -27.95
CA ASN A 384 18.70 40.39 -27.27
C ASN A 384 18.29 39.00 -26.74
N THR A 385 19.09 38.43 -25.83
CA THR A 385 18.79 37.14 -25.18
C THR A 385 19.04 37.25 -23.67
N ALA A 386 18.03 37.72 -22.93
CA ALA A 386 18.10 37.78 -21.48
C ALA A 386 18.17 36.36 -20.88
N VAL A 387 19.23 36.06 -20.13
CA VAL A 387 19.35 34.78 -19.42
C VAL A 387 18.59 34.87 -18.10
N THR A 388 17.37 34.33 -18.09
CA THR A 388 16.49 34.28 -16.93
C THR A 388 17.06 33.36 -15.85
N GLN A 389 17.71 33.93 -14.82
CA GLN A 389 18.18 33.17 -13.67
C GLN A 389 17.11 33.16 -12.57
N SER A 390 16.49 32.01 -12.37
CA SER A 390 15.57 31.75 -11.26
C SER A 390 16.35 31.31 -10.02
N GLN A 391 16.48 32.18 -9.03
CA GLN A 391 17.05 31.86 -7.72
C GLN A 391 15.91 31.65 -6.70
N THR A 392 15.85 30.45 -6.13
CA THR A 392 14.87 30.11 -5.09
C THR A 392 15.50 30.24 -3.72
N THR A 393 15.03 31.21 -2.93
CA THR A 393 15.40 31.41 -1.53
C THR A 393 14.23 31.05 -0.62
N THR A 394 14.52 30.71 0.64
CA THR A 394 13.48 30.48 1.66
C THR A 394 13.33 31.73 2.51
N GLU A 395 12.11 32.26 2.61
CA GLU A 395 11.77 33.45 3.39
C GLU A 395 10.72 33.10 4.46
N THR A 396 10.96 33.52 5.71
CA THR A 396 9.98 33.41 6.81
C THR A 396 9.00 34.58 6.75
N LYS A 397 7.73 34.33 6.47
CA LYS A 397 6.68 35.35 6.43
C LYS A 397 5.58 35.06 7.45
N ILE A 398 5.12 36.12 8.11
CA ILE A 398 3.93 36.11 8.95
C ILE A 398 2.72 36.50 8.09
N GLU A 399 1.69 35.66 8.07
CA GLU A 399 0.42 35.92 7.39
C GLU A 399 -0.69 36.01 8.45
N THR A 400 -1.30 37.19 8.59
CA THR A 400 -2.44 37.41 9.48
C THR A 400 -3.74 37.03 8.80
N GLN A 401 -4.65 36.42 9.56
CA GLN A 401 -5.94 35.91 9.08
C GLN A 401 -7.05 36.28 10.05
N ARG A 402 -8.13 36.86 9.51
CA ARG A 402 -9.31 37.27 10.29
C ARG A 402 -10.54 37.26 9.37
N ILE A 403 -11.62 36.66 9.83
CA ILE A 403 -12.92 36.72 9.14
C ILE A 403 -13.73 37.89 9.73
N THR A 404 -14.36 38.67 8.86
CA THR A 404 -15.32 39.70 9.25
C THR A 404 -16.73 39.09 9.20
N TYR A 405 -17.46 39.18 10.30
CA TYR A 405 -18.82 38.66 10.44
C TYR A 405 -19.79 39.84 10.43
N THR A 406 -20.76 39.84 9.52
CA THR A 406 -21.75 40.92 9.37
C THR A 406 -22.85 40.83 10.42
N ASP A 407 -23.43 39.64 10.60
CA ASP A 407 -24.72 39.47 11.29
C ASP A 407 -24.60 38.90 12.71
N SER A 408 -23.39 38.59 13.18
CA SER A 408 -23.18 37.97 14.51
C SER A 408 -21.80 38.25 15.11
N THR A 409 -21.72 38.16 16.45
CA THR A 409 -20.45 38.09 17.18
C THR A 409 -20.04 36.62 17.35
N PRO A 410 -18.96 36.14 16.71
CA PRO A 410 -18.56 34.73 16.80
C PRO A 410 -17.93 34.41 18.17
N ILE A 411 -17.99 33.13 18.57
CA ILE A 411 -17.73 32.70 19.95
C ILE A 411 -16.29 32.90 20.46
N LEU A 412 -15.29 33.01 19.58
CA LEU A 412 -13.90 33.28 19.93
C LEU A 412 -13.45 34.72 19.57
N ARG A 413 -14.40 35.66 19.39
CA ARG A 413 -14.09 37.07 19.07
C ARG A 413 -13.20 37.70 20.16
N GLY A 414 -11.96 38.02 19.80
CA GLY A 414 -10.97 38.59 20.73
C GLY A 414 -9.99 37.56 21.33
N LEU A 415 -10.11 36.29 20.96
CA LEU A 415 -9.00 35.33 21.06
C LEU A 415 -7.99 35.62 19.95
N GLN A 416 -6.72 35.75 20.31
CA GLN A 416 -5.60 35.78 19.37
C GLN A 416 -4.92 34.41 19.34
N ALA A 417 -4.59 33.91 18.15
CA ALA A 417 -3.95 32.61 17.95
C ALA A 417 -2.73 32.75 17.02
N SER A 418 -1.54 32.44 17.52
CA SER A 418 -0.28 32.52 16.77
C SER A 418 0.30 31.12 16.55
N GLY A 419 0.69 30.79 15.31
CA GLY A 419 1.17 29.46 14.95
C GLY A 419 2.59 29.43 14.39
N ASP A 420 3.35 28.42 14.81
CA ASP A 420 4.66 28.07 14.23
C ASP A 420 4.56 26.71 13.51
N GLU A 421 4.48 26.76 12.17
CA GLU A 421 4.39 25.55 11.33
C GLU A 421 5.60 24.62 11.49
N ARG A 422 6.79 25.14 11.83
CA ARG A 422 8.04 24.38 12.00
C ARG A 422 8.09 23.56 13.30
N THR A 423 7.43 23.99 14.38
CA THR A 423 7.29 23.19 15.62
C THR A 423 5.98 22.39 15.70
N ASN A 424 5.06 22.65 14.75
CA ASN A 424 3.66 22.27 14.79
C ASN A 424 2.97 22.70 16.10
N SER A 425 3.17 23.96 16.51
CA SER A 425 2.60 24.51 17.74
C SER A 425 1.69 25.73 17.51
N VAL A 426 0.69 25.86 18.39
CA VAL A 426 -0.28 26.95 18.43
C VAL A 426 -0.20 27.62 19.81
N THR A 427 -0.10 28.94 19.81
CA THR A 427 -0.10 29.80 20.99
C THR A 427 -1.40 30.58 21.04
N LEU A 428 -2.23 30.28 22.02
CA LEU A 428 -3.51 30.96 22.27
C LEU A 428 -3.31 32.08 23.29
N ILE A 429 -3.86 33.26 23.03
CA ILE A 429 -3.83 34.44 23.90
C ILE A 429 -5.24 35.04 23.94
N GLY A 430 -5.90 34.99 25.11
CA GLY A 430 -7.29 35.46 25.23
C GLY A 430 -7.78 35.39 26.67
N SER A 431 -9.09 35.61 26.88
CA SER A 431 -9.67 35.39 28.21
C SER A 431 -9.57 33.91 28.61
N PRO A 432 -9.48 33.56 29.91
CA PRO A 432 -9.34 32.18 30.37
C PRO A 432 -10.38 31.23 29.74
N LYS A 433 -11.63 31.68 29.66
CA LYS A 433 -12.76 30.93 29.07
C LYS A 433 -12.64 30.73 27.56
N MET A 434 -12.20 31.75 26.80
CA MET A 434 -11.96 31.58 25.35
C MET A 434 -10.78 30.64 25.07
N VAL A 435 -9.72 30.71 25.88
CA VAL A 435 -8.58 29.79 25.78
C VAL A 435 -9.00 28.36 26.12
N GLU A 436 -9.83 28.16 27.15
CA GLU A 436 -10.39 26.84 27.51
C GLU A 436 -11.27 26.26 26.39
N MET A 437 -12.17 27.04 25.81
CA MET A 437 -13.00 26.62 24.66
C MET A 437 -12.15 26.27 23.44
N ALA A 438 -11.11 27.06 23.14
CA ALA A 438 -10.20 26.78 22.04
C ALA A 438 -9.34 25.52 22.30
N VAL A 439 -8.91 25.27 23.54
CA VAL A 439 -8.20 24.04 23.93
C VAL A 439 -9.10 22.82 23.75
N SER A 440 -10.36 22.86 24.23
CA SER A 440 -11.26 21.70 24.11
C SER A 440 -11.60 21.38 22.65
N GLN A 441 -11.77 22.40 21.81
CA GLN A 441 -11.94 22.28 20.37
C GLN A 441 -10.71 21.70 19.67
N LEU A 442 -9.51 22.24 19.91
CA LEU A 442 -8.26 21.71 19.34
C LEU A 442 -7.99 20.26 19.79
N THR A 443 -8.38 19.88 21.01
CA THR A 443 -8.23 18.50 21.52
C THR A 443 -9.13 17.51 20.77
N GLN A 444 -10.32 17.92 20.32
CA GLN A 444 -11.19 17.11 19.47
C GLN A 444 -10.70 17.05 18.02
N LEU A 445 -10.03 18.10 17.54
CA LEU A 445 -9.45 18.12 16.19
C LEU A 445 -8.19 17.24 16.10
N ASP A 446 -7.34 17.25 17.14
CA ASP A 446 -6.05 16.52 17.20
C ASP A 446 -6.19 15.02 17.58
N ILE A 447 -7.37 14.43 17.36
CA ILE A 447 -7.60 12.99 17.58
C ILE A 447 -6.73 12.12 16.66
N ARG A 448 -6.30 10.96 17.18
CA ARG A 448 -5.41 10.05 16.47
C ARG A 448 -6.13 9.34 15.33
N ARG A 449 -5.76 9.64 14.09
CA ARG A 449 -6.39 9.04 12.90
C ARG A 449 -6.07 7.55 12.80
N ARG A 450 -7.05 6.75 12.40
CA ARG A 450 -6.91 5.29 12.29
C ARG A 450 -5.95 4.89 11.16
N GLN A 451 -5.46 3.65 11.22
CA GLN A 451 -4.67 3.01 10.17
C GLN A 451 -5.34 1.72 9.72
N VAL A 452 -5.11 1.33 8.47
CA VAL A 452 -5.60 0.09 7.87
C VAL A 452 -4.47 -0.59 7.10
N VAL A 453 -4.32 -1.89 7.34
CA VAL A 453 -3.52 -2.78 6.51
C VAL A 453 -4.34 -3.12 5.27
N VAL A 454 -3.86 -2.76 4.08
CA VAL A 454 -4.50 -3.11 2.82
C VAL A 454 -3.69 -4.21 2.17
N ASN A 455 -4.20 -5.45 2.23
CA ASN A 455 -3.69 -6.56 1.45
C ASN A 455 -4.38 -6.54 0.08
N VAL A 456 -3.59 -6.62 -0.99
CA VAL A 456 -4.10 -6.84 -2.35
C VAL A 456 -3.45 -8.10 -2.89
N LYS A 457 -4.24 -9.01 -3.45
CA LYS A 457 -3.78 -10.23 -4.12
C LYS A 457 -4.11 -10.12 -5.59
N ILE A 458 -3.09 -10.15 -6.44
CA ILE A 458 -3.23 -10.03 -7.88
C ILE A 458 -2.79 -11.35 -8.53
N ILE A 459 -3.67 -11.92 -9.34
CA ILE A 459 -3.46 -13.17 -10.04
C ILE A 459 -3.60 -12.88 -11.54
N ASP A 460 -2.51 -13.03 -12.30
CA ASP A 460 -2.51 -12.96 -13.76
C ASP A 460 -2.18 -14.35 -14.31
N VAL A 461 -3.08 -14.91 -15.10
CA VAL A 461 -2.99 -16.26 -15.66
C VAL A 461 -3.03 -16.17 -17.18
N ASN A 462 -2.08 -16.84 -17.84
CA ASN A 462 -2.06 -17.00 -19.29
C ASN A 462 -1.91 -18.49 -19.62
N LEU A 463 -2.95 -19.07 -20.24
CA LEU A 463 -2.95 -20.43 -20.73
C LEU A 463 -2.90 -20.39 -22.26
N THR A 464 -1.89 -21.01 -22.85
CA THR A 464 -1.74 -21.15 -24.30
C THR A 464 -1.75 -22.63 -24.70
N GLY A 465 -2.55 -22.97 -25.71
CA GLY A 465 -2.55 -24.29 -26.34
C GLY A 465 -2.33 -24.13 -27.85
N SER A 466 -1.32 -24.78 -28.40
CA SER A 466 -1.16 -24.95 -29.86
C SER A 466 -1.29 -26.43 -30.20
N GLN A 467 -2.16 -26.74 -31.16
CA GLN A 467 -2.30 -28.07 -31.74
C GLN A 467 -1.98 -27.96 -33.23
N ASP A 468 -0.87 -28.56 -33.63
CA ASP A 468 -0.33 -28.50 -34.99
C ASP A 468 -0.33 -29.91 -35.58
N TYR A 469 -1.18 -30.11 -36.58
CA TYR A 469 -1.28 -31.35 -37.35
C TYR A 469 -0.83 -31.06 -38.79
N ASN A 470 0.26 -31.69 -39.20
CA ASN A 470 0.94 -31.44 -40.46
C ASN A 470 1.33 -32.76 -41.13
N THR A 471 1.04 -32.88 -42.42
CA THR A 471 1.50 -34.00 -43.26
C THR A 471 2.29 -33.43 -44.42
N SER A 472 3.42 -34.05 -44.76
CA SER A 472 4.12 -33.77 -46.01
C SER A 472 4.56 -35.07 -46.68
N PHE A 473 4.42 -35.15 -47.99
CA PHE A 473 4.84 -36.31 -48.76
C PHE A 473 5.18 -35.93 -50.19
N SER A 474 6.21 -36.58 -50.74
CA SER A 474 6.60 -36.44 -52.13
C SER A 474 6.74 -37.81 -52.78
N PHE A 475 6.36 -37.90 -54.06
CA PHE A 475 6.53 -39.10 -54.85
C PHE A 475 6.90 -38.75 -56.29
N GLY A 476 7.73 -39.60 -56.91
CA GLY A 476 8.21 -39.40 -58.27
C GLY A 476 7.98 -40.60 -59.18
N VAL A 477 7.48 -40.34 -60.39
CA VAL A 477 7.22 -41.33 -61.45
C VAL A 477 7.91 -40.86 -62.73
N GLY A 478 8.95 -41.58 -63.16
CA GLY A 478 9.82 -41.15 -64.25
C GLY A 478 10.50 -39.82 -63.95
N ASN A 479 10.26 -38.81 -64.79
CA ASN A 479 10.73 -37.43 -64.63
C ASN A 479 9.71 -36.52 -63.93
N ASN A 480 8.60 -37.04 -63.42
CA ASN A 480 7.53 -36.23 -62.84
C ASN A 480 7.52 -36.38 -61.31
N PHE A 481 7.43 -35.28 -60.58
CA PHE A 481 7.42 -35.25 -59.11
C PHE A 481 6.21 -34.47 -58.57
N PHE A 482 5.45 -35.12 -57.70
CA PHE A 482 4.45 -34.48 -56.85
C PHE A 482 5.05 -34.25 -55.47
N VAL A 483 4.81 -33.08 -54.89
CA VAL A 483 5.12 -32.75 -53.49
C VAL A 483 3.87 -32.17 -52.87
N ASN A 484 3.42 -32.70 -51.73
CA ASN A 484 2.55 -32.01 -50.78
C ASN A 484 3.39 -31.64 -49.55
N ASP A 485 3.37 -30.38 -49.14
CA ASP A 485 3.96 -29.94 -47.89
C ASP A 485 2.95 -29.08 -47.12
N GLY A 486 2.38 -29.64 -46.05
CA GLY A 486 1.40 -28.96 -45.21
C GLY A 486 0.14 -28.50 -45.93
N GLY A 487 -0.34 -29.27 -46.91
CA GLY A 487 -1.55 -28.94 -47.67
C GLY A 487 -1.33 -27.99 -48.86
N ALA A 488 -0.16 -27.37 -49.01
CA ALA A 488 0.29 -26.85 -50.29
C ALA A 488 0.80 -28.00 -51.17
N ALA A 489 0.67 -27.92 -52.50
CA ALA A 489 1.21 -28.94 -53.39
C ALA A 489 1.76 -28.37 -54.70
N SER A 490 2.83 -28.98 -55.20
CA SER A 490 3.43 -28.68 -56.50
C SER A 490 3.53 -29.92 -57.39
N LEU A 491 3.40 -29.70 -58.70
CA LEU A 491 3.50 -30.69 -59.77
C LEU A 491 4.65 -30.29 -60.70
N ASN A 492 5.71 -31.08 -60.70
CA ASN A 492 6.98 -30.73 -61.35
C ASN A 492 7.31 -31.74 -62.44
N PHE A 493 7.74 -31.25 -63.60
CA PHE A 493 8.05 -32.06 -64.78
C PHE A 493 9.52 -31.82 -65.18
N GLY A 494 10.43 -32.70 -64.77
CA GLY A 494 11.87 -32.57 -65.00
C GLY A 494 12.72 -33.54 -64.19
N GLY A 495 13.93 -33.84 -64.65
CA GLY A 495 14.83 -34.83 -64.01
C GLY A 495 15.43 -34.43 -62.65
N SER A 496 14.96 -33.35 -62.04
CA SER A 496 15.54 -32.73 -60.84
C SER A 496 14.77 -33.07 -59.56
N ARG A 497 15.50 -33.00 -58.44
CA ARG A 497 15.09 -33.28 -57.05
C ARG A 497 13.78 -32.60 -56.61
N PRO A 498 13.06 -33.16 -55.61
CA PRO A 498 11.85 -32.53 -55.06
C PRO A 498 12.14 -31.11 -54.54
N ALA A 499 11.18 -30.22 -54.78
CA ALA A 499 11.25 -28.82 -54.40
C ALA A 499 11.27 -28.63 -52.87
N ASN A 500 11.95 -27.58 -52.41
CA ASN A 500 11.91 -27.17 -51.00
C ASN A 500 10.69 -26.28 -50.70
N SER A 501 10.39 -26.07 -49.42
CA SER A 501 9.20 -25.33 -48.98
C SER A 501 9.13 -23.88 -49.48
N ASN A 502 10.26 -23.22 -49.76
CA ASN A 502 10.26 -21.87 -50.34
C ASN A 502 9.96 -21.88 -51.85
N GLU A 503 10.33 -22.94 -52.56
CA GLU A 503 10.00 -23.13 -53.98
C GLU A 503 8.50 -23.47 -54.12
N VAL A 504 7.97 -24.38 -53.29
CA VAL A 504 6.55 -24.77 -53.29
C VAL A 504 5.60 -23.60 -53.02
N ASN A 505 5.99 -22.62 -52.20
CA ASN A 505 5.16 -21.46 -51.87
C ASN A 505 5.24 -20.32 -52.89
N ASN A 506 6.29 -20.23 -53.71
CA ASN A 506 6.53 -19.08 -54.61
C ASN A 506 6.41 -19.42 -56.11
N THR A 507 6.48 -20.70 -56.49
CA THR A 507 6.52 -21.12 -57.89
C THR A 507 5.26 -21.88 -58.30
N VAL A 508 4.40 -21.21 -59.10
CA VAL A 508 3.14 -21.78 -59.62
C VAL A 508 3.26 -22.25 -61.09
N THR A 509 4.24 -21.74 -61.84
CA THR A 509 4.32 -21.88 -63.31
C THR A 509 5.69 -22.25 -63.88
N GLU A 510 6.74 -22.39 -63.07
CA GLU A 510 8.09 -22.74 -63.53
C GLU A 510 8.58 -24.06 -62.92
N THR A 511 9.53 -24.72 -63.57
CA THR A 511 10.12 -25.97 -63.06
C THR A 511 11.35 -25.67 -62.19
N PRO A 512 11.36 -26.04 -60.90
CA PRO A 512 12.47 -25.71 -60.00
C PRO A 512 13.74 -26.46 -60.39
N VAL A 513 14.74 -25.70 -60.86
CA VAL A 513 16.05 -26.21 -61.27
C VAL A 513 17.13 -25.73 -60.30
N THR A 514 17.55 -26.59 -59.37
CA THR A 514 18.72 -26.31 -58.54
C THR A 514 19.96 -26.20 -59.43
N ASN A 515 20.61 -25.03 -59.45
CA ASN A 515 21.95 -24.89 -60.03
C ASN A 515 22.88 -25.99 -59.46
N ASN A 516 23.67 -26.62 -60.33
CA ASN A 516 24.60 -27.67 -59.92
C ASN A 516 25.72 -27.06 -59.07
N PRO A 517 25.88 -27.42 -57.78
CA PRO A 517 26.91 -26.85 -56.92
C PRO A 517 28.36 -27.22 -57.33
N LEU A 518 28.53 -28.07 -58.35
CA LEU A 518 29.82 -28.50 -58.89
C LEU A 518 30.11 -27.92 -60.29
N ARG A 519 29.55 -26.75 -60.66
CA ARG A 519 29.74 -26.20 -62.01
C ARG A 519 29.89 -24.68 -62.11
N THR A 520 31.01 -24.15 -61.58
CA THR A 520 31.87 -23.09 -62.17
C THR A 520 32.99 -22.73 -61.17
N GLY A 521 34.26 -22.71 -61.60
CA GLY A 521 35.40 -22.19 -60.81
C GLY A 521 36.54 -23.19 -60.57
N ASP A 522 37.67 -23.02 -61.23
CA ASP A 522 38.79 -23.97 -61.28
C ASP A 522 39.93 -23.70 -60.28
N VAL A 523 40.29 -24.72 -59.48
CA VAL A 523 41.68 -25.16 -59.14
C VAL A 523 41.56 -26.53 -58.42
N VAL A 524 42.45 -27.52 -58.56
CA VAL A 524 43.85 -27.59 -59.06
C VAL A 524 44.01 -28.73 -60.07
N ASN A 525 44.92 -28.60 -61.04
CA ASN A 525 45.31 -29.65 -61.99
C ASN A 525 46.72 -30.20 -61.66
N SER A 526 47.06 -31.38 -62.21
CA SER A 526 48.41 -32.03 -62.26
C SER A 526 48.77 -33.01 -61.14
N ALA A 527 48.59 -34.31 -61.38
CA ALA A 527 49.64 -35.35 -61.32
C ALA A 527 49.11 -36.77 -61.65
N ALA A 528 49.94 -37.59 -62.32
CA ALA A 528 49.85 -39.06 -62.46
C ALA A 528 48.45 -39.71 -62.66
N GLY A 529 48.12 -40.05 -63.91
CA GLY A 529 46.83 -40.69 -64.24
C GLY A 529 46.81 -42.23 -64.16
N ILE A 530 45.58 -42.78 -64.10
CA ILE A 530 45.28 -44.18 -64.45
C ILE A 530 44.15 -44.17 -65.48
N ASN A 531 44.44 -44.59 -66.71
CA ASN A 531 43.42 -44.77 -67.74
C ASN A 531 42.61 -46.06 -67.48
N ARG A 532 41.28 -45.96 -67.43
CA ARG A 532 40.37 -47.12 -67.57
C ARG A 532 39.08 -46.73 -68.31
N ASP A 533 39.04 -47.18 -69.56
CA ASP A 533 37.94 -47.22 -70.52
C ASP A 533 38.29 -48.40 -71.47
N PRO A 534 37.38 -49.02 -72.26
CA PRO A 534 35.92 -48.85 -72.37
C PRO A 534 35.14 -50.19 -72.21
N THR A 535 33.85 -50.14 -72.60
CA THR A 535 33.07 -51.25 -73.21
C THR A 535 32.31 -52.21 -72.28
N ILE A 536 31.00 -51.97 -72.14
CA ILE A 536 29.97 -52.92 -72.59
C ILE A 536 28.92 -52.12 -73.37
N GLN A 537 28.57 -52.57 -74.58
CA GLN A 537 27.59 -51.90 -75.46
C GLN A 537 26.45 -52.87 -75.82
N GLY A 538 25.23 -52.49 -75.45
CA GLY A 538 23.99 -52.98 -76.05
C GLY A 538 23.43 -54.32 -75.53
N ASN A 539 22.15 -54.28 -75.13
CA ASN A 539 21.16 -55.05 -75.88
C ASN A 539 19.84 -54.26 -75.97
N LYS A 540 19.01 -54.53 -76.99
CA LYS A 540 17.80 -53.74 -77.31
C LYS A 540 16.51 -54.40 -76.82
N THR A 541 15.53 -53.54 -76.53
CA THR A 541 14.07 -53.74 -76.71
C THR A 541 13.46 -55.08 -76.26
N GLY A 542 12.79 -55.07 -75.10
CA GLY A 542 11.85 -56.10 -74.68
C GLY A 542 10.81 -55.53 -73.72
N GLY A 543 9.63 -55.16 -74.23
CA GLY A 543 8.59 -54.51 -73.42
C GLY A 543 7.76 -55.50 -72.62
N ILE A 544 7.72 -55.32 -71.30
CA ILE A 544 6.68 -55.86 -70.42
C ILE A 544 5.97 -54.68 -69.74
N PRO A 545 4.63 -54.60 -69.76
CA PRO A 545 3.90 -53.45 -69.25
C PRO A 545 3.90 -53.44 -67.71
N THR A 546 4.92 -52.82 -67.11
CA THR A 546 5.02 -52.66 -65.65
C THR A 546 4.05 -51.58 -65.15
N LEU A 547 2.76 -51.92 -65.11
CA LEU A 547 1.65 -51.08 -64.62
C LEU A 547 1.79 -50.67 -63.13
N TYR A 548 2.78 -51.26 -62.43
CA TYR A 548 3.03 -51.10 -61.00
C TYR A 548 4.49 -50.71 -60.71
N GLN A 549 5.08 -49.78 -61.46
CA GLN A 549 6.28 -49.08 -60.98
C GLN A 549 5.90 -48.14 -59.84
N PHE A 550 5.99 -48.64 -58.60
CA PHE A 550 5.92 -47.82 -57.39
C PHE A 550 6.89 -46.63 -57.48
N PRO A 551 6.53 -45.46 -56.93
CA PRO A 551 7.38 -44.29 -56.99
C PRO A 551 8.74 -44.56 -56.33
N ARG A 552 9.81 -44.54 -57.14
CA ARG A 552 11.19 -44.86 -56.73
C ARG A 552 11.78 -43.91 -55.66
N ARG A 553 11.02 -42.87 -55.29
CA ARG A 553 11.36 -41.84 -54.29
C ARG A 553 10.06 -41.39 -53.58
N LEU A 554 9.41 -42.29 -52.86
CA LEU A 554 8.37 -41.92 -51.90
C LEU A 554 9.04 -41.47 -50.59
N LEU A 555 8.96 -40.18 -50.28
CA LEU A 555 9.36 -39.63 -48.98
C LEU A 555 8.11 -39.11 -48.28
N THR A 556 7.81 -39.63 -47.09
CA THR A 556 6.63 -39.25 -46.29
C THR A 556 7.07 -38.81 -44.90
N SER A 557 6.50 -37.73 -44.40
CA SER A 557 6.62 -37.31 -43.01
C SER A 557 5.25 -36.92 -42.43
N LEU A 558 5.01 -37.30 -41.19
CA LEU A 558 3.82 -36.94 -40.43
C LEU A 558 4.28 -36.27 -39.15
N GLN A 559 3.85 -35.03 -38.93
CA GLN A 559 4.22 -34.22 -37.79
C GLN A 559 2.95 -33.80 -37.05
N ALA A 560 2.75 -34.37 -35.86
CA ALA A 560 1.72 -33.96 -34.93
C ALA A 560 2.39 -33.42 -33.65
N GLN A 561 2.04 -32.21 -33.26
CA GLN A 561 2.58 -31.54 -32.08
C GLN A 561 1.45 -30.89 -31.28
N VAL A 562 1.40 -31.18 -29.99
CA VAL A 562 0.57 -30.46 -29.03
C VAL A 562 1.49 -29.76 -28.04
N THR A 563 1.39 -28.43 -28.00
CA THR A 563 2.17 -27.57 -27.10
C THR A 563 1.20 -26.92 -26.12
N SER A 564 1.53 -26.90 -24.83
CA SER A 564 0.70 -26.24 -23.81
C SER A 564 1.57 -25.43 -22.86
N GLY A 565 1.42 -24.11 -22.88
CA GLY A 565 2.05 -23.18 -21.97
C GLY A 565 1.08 -22.75 -20.88
N ASN A 566 1.53 -22.74 -19.63
CA ASN A 566 0.77 -22.20 -18.51
C ASN A 566 1.66 -21.25 -17.72
N ALA A 567 1.34 -19.97 -17.73
CA ALA A 567 1.99 -18.96 -16.90
C ALA A 567 1.00 -18.45 -15.85
N LYS A 568 1.47 -18.33 -14.60
CA LYS A 568 0.71 -17.74 -13.49
C LYS A 568 1.62 -16.82 -12.70
N ILE A 569 1.31 -15.55 -12.69
CA ILE A 569 1.92 -14.54 -11.83
C ILE A 569 1.00 -14.35 -10.63
N LEU A 570 1.59 -14.34 -9.43
CA LEU A 570 0.89 -14.10 -8.17
C LEU A 570 1.67 -13.07 -7.36
N THR A 571 1.04 -11.94 -7.06
CA THR A 571 1.68 -10.85 -6.29
C THR A 571 0.74 -10.41 -5.18
N ASP A 572 1.25 -10.47 -3.93
CA ASP A 572 0.48 -10.21 -2.70
C ASP A 572 1.03 -9.00 -1.92
N PRO A 573 1.08 -7.78 -2.50
CA PRO A 573 1.52 -6.59 -1.77
C PRO A 573 0.61 -6.32 -0.56
N THR A 574 1.23 -5.86 0.52
CA THR A 574 0.53 -5.44 1.75
C THR A 574 1.04 -4.06 2.13
N LEU A 575 0.13 -3.09 2.24
CA LEU A 575 0.43 -1.70 2.57
C LEU A 575 -0.19 -1.37 3.93
N ILE A 576 0.46 -0.49 4.70
CA ILE A 576 -0.17 0.16 5.86
C ILE A 576 -0.45 1.61 5.45
N VAL A 577 -1.71 2.05 5.57
CA VAL A 577 -2.16 3.37 5.14
C VAL A 577 -2.96 4.03 6.25
N GLN A 578 -2.67 5.30 6.54
CA GLN A 578 -3.43 6.08 7.51
C GLN A 578 -4.67 6.70 6.85
N GLU A 579 -5.72 6.91 7.64
CA GLU A 579 -6.93 7.60 7.24
C GLU A 579 -6.66 9.00 6.65
N GLY A 580 -7.24 9.25 5.47
CA GLY A 580 -7.04 10.46 4.66
C GLY A 580 -5.74 10.47 3.84
N GLN A 581 -4.94 9.40 3.84
CA GLN A 581 -3.65 9.33 3.13
C GLN A 581 -3.69 8.43 1.88
N ASN A 582 -2.67 8.62 1.03
CA ASN A 582 -2.42 7.82 -0.16
C ASN A 582 -1.04 7.16 -0.08
N ALA A 583 -0.96 5.89 -0.47
CA ALA A 583 0.27 5.11 -0.51
C ALA A 583 0.49 4.49 -1.90
N VAL A 584 1.74 4.48 -2.37
CA VAL A 584 2.14 3.91 -3.65
C VAL A 584 3.23 2.87 -3.40
N VAL A 585 3.06 1.68 -3.96
CA VAL A 585 4.11 0.64 -4.03
C VAL A 585 4.40 0.34 -5.49
N LYS A 586 5.66 0.51 -5.90
CA LYS A 586 6.17 0.03 -7.18
C LYS A 586 7.10 -1.15 -6.98
N LEU A 587 6.90 -2.20 -7.75
CA LEU A 587 7.76 -3.38 -7.87
C LEU A 587 7.96 -3.63 -9.37
N THR A 588 8.83 -2.82 -9.96
CA THR A 588 8.99 -2.64 -11.41
C THR A 588 10.46 -2.67 -11.80
N THR A 589 10.78 -3.27 -12.96
CA THR A 589 12.07 -3.11 -13.65
C THR A 589 11.94 -2.08 -14.76
N GLU A 590 13.04 -1.41 -15.10
CA GLU A 590 13.09 -0.48 -16.23
C GLU A 590 13.34 -1.24 -17.54
N VAL A 591 12.60 -0.89 -18.60
CA VAL A 591 12.77 -1.43 -19.95
C VAL A 591 12.80 -0.34 -21.01
N TYR A 592 13.63 -0.50 -22.04
CA TYR A 592 13.68 0.37 -23.20
C TYR A 592 12.44 0.15 -24.08
N ALA A 593 11.45 1.02 -23.96
CA ALA A 593 10.17 0.89 -24.65
C ALA A 593 10.06 1.76 -25.93
N GLY A 594 11.13 2.47 -26.29
CA GLY A 594 11.19 3.32 -27.47
C GLY A 594 12.56 4.01 -27.61
N LEU A 595 12.77 4.62 -28.76
CA LEU A 595 13.91 5.50 -29.04
C LEU A 595 13.35 6.82 -29.60
N LYS A 596 13.75 7.94 -29.02
CA LYS A 596 13.42 9.29 -29.47
C LYS A 596 14.61 9.84 -30.24
N THR A 597 14.57 9.70 -31.57
CA THR A 597 15.58 10.29 -32.44
C THR A 597 15.29 11.77 -32.65
N SER A 598 16.26 12.62 -32.32
CA SER A 598 16.30 14.04 -32.66
C SER A 598 17.32 14.23 -33.78
N GLU A 599 16.89 14.77 -34.92
CA GLU A 599 17.78 15.06 -36.05
C GLU A 599 18.29 16.50 -35.96
N GLN A 600 19.61 16.65 -35.83
CA GLN A 600 20.28 17.95 -35.87
C GLN A 600 20.99 18.10 -37.21
N SER A 601 20.38 18.86 -38.11
CA SER A 601 21.00 19.26 -39.38
C SER A 601 21.88 20.50 -39.15
N THR A 602 23.19 20.36 -39.32
CA THR A 602 24.13 21.49 -39.26
C THR A 602 24.59 21.80 -40.68
N GLY A 603 24.03 22.86 -41.28
CA GLY A 603 24.43 23.32 -42.60
C GLY A 603 25.65 24.25 -42.52
N GLN A 604 26.79 23.84 -43.09
CA GLN A 604 27.96 24.70 -43.25
C GLN A 604 28.09 25.10 -44.72
N SER A 605 27.87 26.39 -45.00
CA SER A 605 27.96 26.97 -46.35
C SER A 605 29.29 27.69 -46.53
N THR A 606 30.12 27.21 -47.46
CA THR A 606 31.42 27.82 -47.80
C THR A 606 31.59 27.95 -49.31
N GLY A 607 31.34 29.15 -49.83
CA GLY A 607 31.71 29.58 -51.18
C GLY A 607 30.91 28.94 -52.32
N THR A 608 31.15 27.66 -52.59
CA THR A 608 30.74 26.98 -53.84
C THR A 608 30.19 25.57 -53.62
N THR A 609 30.30 25.01 -52.42
CA THR A 609 29.75 23.69 -52.08
C THR A 609 28.98 23.74 -50.76
N SER A 610 27.76 23.18 -50.75
CA SER A 610 26.95 23.04 -49.55
C SER A 610 27.18 21.65 -48.96
N SER A 611 27.66 21.59 -47.71
CA SER A 611 27.79 20.35 -46.96
C SER A 611 26.75 20.33 -45.84
N THR A 612 25.78 19.42 -45.96
CA THR A 612 24.78 19.17 -44.91
C THR A 612 25.21 17.97 -44.11
N THR A 613 25.67 18.17 -42.87
CA THR A 613 25.89 17.08 -41.92
C THR A 613 24.67 16.95 -41.00
N SER A 614 23.93 15.85 -41.17
CA SER A 614 22.87 15.43 -40.26
C SER A 614 23.44 14.50 -39.18
N SER A 615 23.41 14.94 -37.93
CA SER A 615 23.65 14.08 -36.77
C SER A 615 22.32 13.69 -36.13
N SER A 616 22.06 12.38 -36.05
CA SER A 616 20.90 11.83 -35.32
C SER A 616 21.32 11.45 -33.90
N VAL A 617 20.69 12.07 -32.91
CA VAL A 617 20.86 11.74 -31.49
C VAL A 617 19.65 10.94 -31.04
N SER A 618 19.83 9.73 -30.53
CA SER A 618 18.73 8.85 -30.14
C SER A 618 18.68 8.66 -28.63
N GLU A 619 17.63 9.19 -28.00
CA GLU A 619 17.41 9.11 -26.55
C GLU A 619 16.55 7.88 -26.18
N PRO A 620 16.94 7.04 -25.21
CA PRO A 620 16.14 5.89 -24.80
C PRO A 620 14.88 6.30 -24.03
N ILE A 621 13.71 5.88 -24.53
CA ILE A 621 12.44 6.00 -23.81
C ILE A 621 12.30 4.82 -22.86
N ILE A 622 12.67 5.03 -21.60
CA ILE A 622 12.53 4.04 -20.52
C ILE A 622 11.09 4.01 -20.01
N LYS A 623 10.55 2.82 -19.71
CA LYS A 623 9.27 2.61 -19.02
C LYS A 623 9.39 1.55 -17.94
N GLU A 624 8.50 1.63 -16.94
CA GLU A 624 8.40 0.69 -15.83
C GLU A 624 7.59 -0.56 -16.21
N ALA A 625 8.20 -1.73 -16.06
CA ALA A 625 7.62 -3.05 -16.25
C ALA A 625 7.47 -3.77 -14.90
N GLY A 626 6.24 -3.96 -14.42
CA GLY A 626 5.95 -4.71 -13.20
C GLY A 626 4.65 -4.27 -12.53
N LEU A 627 4.60 -4.36 -11.20
CA LEU A 627 3.43 -3.93 -10.43
C LEU A 627 3.60 -2.48 -9.94
N SER A 628 2.65 -1.62 -10.25
CA SER A 628 2.44 -0.34 -9.56
C SER A 628 1.07 -0.37 -8.90
N LEU A 629 1.01 -0.22 -7.58
CA LEU A 629 -0.22 -0.24 -6.79
C LEU A 629 -0.36 1.07 -6.03
N ASN A 630 -1.38 1.86 -6.40
CA ASN A 630 -1.80 3.05 -5.68
C ASN A 630 -3.02 2.73 -4.79
N VAL A 631 -3.00 3.15 -3.52
CA VAL A 631 -4.05 2.91 -2.52
C VAL A 631 -4.32 4.21 -1.74
N LYS A 632 -5.55 4.73 -1.83
CA LYS A 632 -6.02 5.89 -1.06
C LYS A 632 -7.07 5.46 -0.05
N VAL A 633 -6.88 5.77 1.22
CA VAL A 633 -7.88 5.54 2.28
C VAL A 633 -8.56 6.86 2.60
N GLU A 634 -9.87 6.92 2.40
CA GLU A 634 -10.64 8.16 2.57
C GLU A 634 -11.20 8.31 3.98
N ARG A 635 -11.77 7.22 4.54
CA ARG A 635 -12.31 7.20 5.90
C ARG A 635 -12.34 5.78 6.47
N ILE A 636 -12.18 5.65 7.78
CA ILE A 636 -12.32 4.40 8.53
C ILE A 636 -13.41 4.62 9.57
N ASP A 637 -14.57 4.00 9.35
CA ASP A 637 -15.76 4.09 10.20
C ASP A 637 -15.70 3.23 11.45
N ASP A 638 -16.40 3.68 12.48
CA ASP A 638 -16.49 3.08 13.83
C ASP A 638 -17.27 1.76 13.85
N ASN A 639 -18.18 1.59 12.88
CA ASN A 639 -18.87 0.34 12.62
C ASN A 639 -18.01 -0.71 11.87
N GLY A 640 -16.69 -0.48 11.79
CA GLY A 640 -15.72 -1.40 11.21
C GLY A 640 -15.77 -1.44 9.68
N PHE A 641 -16.09 -0.33 9.02
CA PHE A 641 -16.04 -0.21 7.57
C PHE A 641 -14.91 0.73 7.13
N VAL A 642 -14.23 0.38 6.04
CA VAL A 642 -13.17 1.19 5.42
C VAL A 642 -13.67 1.67 4.06
N SER A 643 -13.63 2.99 3.87
CA SER A 643 -13.87 3.66 2.59
C SER A 643 -12.51 3.93 1.93
N LEU A 644 -12.18 3.22 0.85
CA LEU A 644 -10.87 3.29 0.18
C LEU A 644 -10.99 3.14 -1.33
N SER A 645 -9.99 3.59 -2.08
CA SER A 645 -9.88 3.36 -3.53
C SER A 645 -8.51 2.78 -3.88
N VAL A 646 -8.47 1.90 -4.89
CA VAL A 646 -7.24 1.31 -5.41
C VAL A 646 -7.13 1.49 -6.92
N ALA A 647 -5.90 1.70 -7.39
CA ALA A 647 -5.56 1.69 -8.80
C ALA A 647 -4.30 0.82 -9.04
N PRO A 648 -4.44 -0.52 -9.13
CA PRO A 648 -3.36 -1.40 -9.54
C PRO A 648 -3.12 -1.33 -11.05
N THR A 649 -1.84 -1.34 -11.42
CA THR A 649 -1.33 -1.49 -12.78
C THR A 649 -0.34 -2.65 -12.80
N VAL A 650 -0.57 -3.64 -13.65
CA VAL A 650 0.38 -4.74 -13.91
C VAL A 650 0.89 -4.59 -15.33
N SER A 651 2.18 -4.34 -15.49
CA SER A 651 2.87 -4.35 -16.78
C SER A 651 3.91 -5.48 -16.84
N ALA A 652 4.12 -6.03 -18.03
CA ALA A 652 5.07 -7.10 -18.29
C ALA A 652 5.72 -6.91 -19.68
N PRO A 653 7.03 -7.16 -19.83
CA PRO A 653 7.68 -7.15 -21.14
C PRO A 653 7.15 -8.35 -21.95
N GLY A 654 6.47 -8.07 -23.07
CA GLY A 654 5.83 -9.11 -23.88
C GLY A 654 6.74 -9.68 -24.97
N GLY A 655 7.48 -8.82 -25.66
CA GLY A 655 8.37 -9.20 -26.76
C GLY A 655 9.15 -8.01 -27.30
N THR A 656 9.97 -8.22 -28.32
CA THR A 656 10.81 -7.17 -28.90
C THR A 656 10.38 -6.81 -30.32
N ALA A 657 10.50 -5.53 -30.67
CA ALA A 657 10.35 -5.00 -32.02
C ALA A 657 11.60 -4.20 -32.41
N GLN A 658 11.88 -4.06 -33.71
CA GLN A 658 12.90 -3.11 -34.17
C GLN A 658 12.35 -1.70 -34.17
N ALA A 659 13.17 -0.72 -33.79
CA ALA A 659 12.83 0.69 -33.92
C ALA A 659 12.80 1.10 -35.41
N GLY A 660 11.99 2.12 -35.72
CA GLY A 660 11.96 2.72 -37.05
C GLY A 660 13.35 3.26 -37.45
N GLY A 661 13.77 3.01 -38.69
CA GLY A 661 15.11 3.35 -39.17
C GLY A 661 16.21 2.31 -38.86
N GLY A 662 15.85 1.13 -38.34
CA GLY A 662 16.76 -0.03 -38.25
C GLY A 662 17.85 0.06 -37.18
N ASN A 663 17.86 1.12 -36.37
CA ASN A 663 18.80 1.29 -35.26
C ASN A 663 18.09 1.03 -33.92
N GLY A 664 18.39 -0.14 -33.34
CA GLY A 664 17.98 -0.49 -31.97
C GLY A 664 16.71 -1.33 -31.87
N THR A 665 16.67 -2.16 -30.83
CA THR A 665 15.55 -3.05 -30.50
C THR A 665 14.82 -2.51 -29.27
N ILE A 666 13.49 -2.43 -29.34
CA ILE A 666 12.61 -1.91 -28.29
C ILE A 666 11.76 -3.04 -27.69
N THR A 667 11.45 -2.94 -26.40
CA THR A 667 10.60 -3.89 -25.67
C THR A 667 9.15 -3.43 -25.68
N LEU A 668 8.28 -4.25 -26.28
CA LEU A 668 6.84 -4.07 -26.24
C LEU A 668 6.33 -4.38 -24.83
N LEU A 669 5.68 -3.40 -24.20
CA LEU A 669 5.15 -3.52 -22.84
C LEU A 669 3.65 -3.84 -22.89
N SER A 670 3.27 -5.03 -22.43
CA SER A 670 1.86 -5.33 -22.14
C SER A 670 1.51 -4.72 -20.79
N ALA A 671 0.40 -3.98 -20.69
CA ALA A 671 -0.02 -3.34 -19.45
C ALA A 671 -1.53 -3.53 -19.24
N ARG A 672 -1.92 -3.75 -17.99
CA ARG A 672 -3.30 -3.93 -17.54
C ARG A 672 -3.54 -3.05 -16.33
N THR A 673 -4.58 -2.22 -16.39
CA THR A 673 -4.91 -1.20 -15.39
C THR A 673 -6.31 -1.42 -14.84
N LEU A 674 -6.52 -1.07 -13.58
CA LEU A 674 -7.84 -0.96 -12.95
C LEU A 674 -7.88 0.32 -12.13
N THR A 675 -9.04 0.97 -12.08
CA THR A 675 -9.34 2.08 -11.16
C THR A 675 -10.68 1.77 -10.49
N SER A 676 -10.69 1.52 -9.18
CA SER A 676 -11.89 0.99 -8.51
C SER A 676 -12.99 2.01 -8.22
N GLY A 677 -12.68 3.31 -8.26
CA GLY A 677 -13.48 4.31 -7.54
C GLY A 677 -13.43 4.09 -6.03
N VAL A 678 -14.29 4.78 -5.28
CA VAL A 678 -14.39 4.63 -3.81
C VAL A 678 -15.19 3.38 -3.48
N LEU A 679 -14.52 2.40 -2.88
CA LEU A 679 -15.08 1.15 -2.37
C LEU A 679 -15.35 1.29 -0.87
N ARG A 680 -16.42 0.65 -0.39
CA ARG A 680 -16.71 0.52 1.05
C ARG A 680 -16.75 -0.95 1.43
N LEU A 681 -15.84 -1.37 2.31
CA LEU A 681 -15.66 -2.76 2.75
C LEU A 681 -15.70 -2.85 4.27
N ARG A 682 -16.17 -3.96 4.83
CA ARG A 682 -16.01 -4.26 6.26
C ARG A 682 -14.56 -4.70 6.55
N ASP A 683 -14.12 -4.51 7.78
CA ASP A 683 -12.87 -5.10 8.30
C ASP A 683 -12.76 -6.59 7.95
N SER A 684 -11.57 -6.98 7.47
CA SER A 684 -11.21 -8.33 7.07
C SER A 684 -12.09 -8.94 5.95
N GLN A 685 -12.92 -8.13 5.27
CA GLN A 685 -13.75 -8.55 4.15
C GLN A 685 -12.97 -8.51 2.84
N THR A 686 -12.75 -9.67 2.22
CA THR A 686 -12.20 -9.75 0.87
C THR A 686 -13.26 -9.42 -0.19
N LEU A 687 -12.97 -8.49 -1.09
CA LEU A 687 -13.73 -8.24 -2.32
C LEU A 687 -12.89 -8.59 -3.55
N ILE A 688 -13.51 -9.21 -4.55
CA ILE A 688 -12.95 -9.37 -5.89
C ILE A 688 -13.35 -8.14 -6.72
N LEU A 689 -12.36 -7.36 -7.17
CA LEU A 689 -12.59 -6.09 -7.86
C LEU A 689 -12.72 -6.22 -9.37
N SER A 690 -12.07 -7.24 -9.94
CA SER A 690 -12.07 -7.49 -11.37
C SER A 690 -11.73 -8.94 -11.66
N GLY A 691 -12.25 -9.43 -12.76
CA GLY A 691 -12.06 -10.78 -13.31
C GLY A 691 -12.09 -10.69 -14.83
N ILE A 692 -11.10 -10.03 -15.42
CA ILE A 692 -11.05 -9.81 -16.88
C ILE A 692 -10.57 -11.11 -17.52
N ILE A 693 -11.47 -11.77 -18.24
CA ILE A 693 -11.17 -12.96 -19.05
C ILE A 693 -11.15 -12.55 -20.52
N GLN A 694 -10.07 -12.86 -21.23
CA GLN A 694 -9.97 -12.79 -22.67
C GLN A 694 -9.59 -14.17 -23.21
N ASP A 695 -10.57 -14.85 -23.81
CA ASP A 695 -10.38 -16.10 -24.54
C ASP A 695 -10.25 -15.77 -26.05
N THR A 696 -9.36 -16.46 -26.76
CA THR A 696 -9.07 -16.23 -28.19
C THR A 696 -8.74 -17.58 -28.85
N ASP A 697 -9.70 -18.10 -29.62
CA ASP A 697 -9.57 -19.32 -30.41
C ASP A 697 -9.32 -18.97 -31.88
N ARG A 698 -8.18 -19.40 -32.42
CA ARG A 698 -7.79 -19.23 -33.82
C ARG A 698 -7.51 -20.60 -34.44
N THR A 699 -8.29 -20.97 -35.46
CA THR A 699 -8.01 -22.17 -36.26
C THR A 699 -7.64 -21.76 -37.69
N SER A 700 -6.49 -22.23 -38.17
CA SER A 700 -5.99 -22.06 -39.53
C SER A 700 -5.91 -23.41 -40.23
N VAL A 701 -6.49 -23.51 -41.42
CA VAL A 701 -6.49 -24.75 -42.23
C VAL A 701 -5.98 -24.43 -43.64
N SER A 702 -4.80 -24.96 -43.96
CA SER A 702 -4.27 -24.97 -45.32
C SER A 702 -4.57 -26.34 -45.93
N LYS A 703 -5.28 -26.40 -47.07
CA LYS A 703 -5.67 -27.66 -47.70
C LYS A 703 -5.55 -27.61 -49.22
N LEU A 704 -5.25 -28.75 -49.82
CA LEU A 704 -5.34 -28.93 -51.25
C LEU A 704 -6.83 -29.02 -51.66
N PRO A 705 -7.32 -28.24 -52.64
CA PRO A 705 -8.71 -28.32 -53.09
C PRO A 705 -9.10 -29.73 -53.53
N ILE A 706 -10.36 -30.11 -53.31
CA ILE A 706 -10.94 -31.45 -53.53
C ILE A 706 -10.33 -32.51 -52.58
N LEU A 707 -9.02 -32.76 -52.66
CA LEU A 707 -8.33 -33.83 -51.94
C LEU A 707 -8.34 -33.64 -50.41
N GLY A 708 -8.24 -32.40 -49.92
CA GLY A 708 -8.28 -32.08 -48.48
C GLY A 708 -9.65 -32.23 -47.80
N ASP A 709 -10.71 -32.42 -48.58
CA ASP A 709 -12.10 -32.54 -48.12
C ASP A 709 -12.64 -33.98 -48.16
N ILE A 710 -11.85 -34.94 -48.65
CA ILE A 710 -12.22 -36.37 -48.67
C ILE A 710 -12.36 -36.89 -47.22
N PRO A 711 -13.48 -37.54 -46.85
CA PRO A 711 -13.63 -38.16 -45.53
C PRO A 711 -12.50 -39.16 -45.21
N LEU A 712 -12.01 -39.11 -43.97
CA LEU A 712 -10.81 -39.81 -43.46
C LEU A 712 -9.49 -39.42 -44.15
N LEU A 713 -9.38 -39.58 -45.47
CA LEU A 713 -8.14 -39.42 -46.22
C LEU A 713 -7.69 -37.96 -46.38
N GLY A 714 -8.61 -36.99 -46.38
CA GLY A 714 -8.32 -35.57 -46.54
C GLY A 714 -7.44 -34.97 -45.43
N ALA A 715 -7.30 -35.66 -44.30
CA ALA A 715 -6.34 -35.33 -43.25
C ALA A 715 -4.87 -35.38 -43.73
N LEU A 716 -4.57 -36.19 -44.75
CA LEU A 716 -3.22 -36.28 -45.35
C LEU A 716 -2.93 -35.11 -46.31
N PHE A 717 -3.96 -34.42 -46.81
CA PHE A 717 -3.87 -33.35 -47.82
C PHE A 717 -4.13 -31.95 -47.23
N ARG A 718 -4.09 -31.83 -45.89
CA ARG A 718 -4.30 -30.57 -45.17
C ARG A 718 -3.41 -30.45 -43.93
N LYS A 719 -3.04 -29.22 -43.61
CA LYS A 719 -2.45 -28.81 -42.34
C LYS A 719 -3.51 -28.11 -41.50
N THR A 720 -3.52 -28.38 -40.20
CA THR A 720 -4.42 -27.71 -39.25
C THR A 720 -3.61 -27.22 -38.07
N ASN A 721 -3.56 -25.91 -37.91
CA ASN A 721 -3.03 -25.22 -36.74
C ASN A 721 -4.23 -24.69 -35.94
N LYS A 722 -4.36 -25.10 -34.68
CA LYS A 722 -5.36 -24.57 -33.75
C LYS A 722 -4.64 -23.98 -32.53
N GLN A 723 -4.78 -22.68 -32.37
CA GLN A 723 -4.24 -21.90 -31.26
C GLN A 723 -5.38 -21.42 -30.36
N ASN A 724 -5.33 -21.79 -29.08
CA ASN A 724 -6.23 -21.33 -28.04
C ASN A 724 -5.42 -20.52 -27.02
N GLU A 725 -5.86 -19.30 -26.71
CA GLU A 725 -5.22 -18.43 -25.73
C GLU A 725 -6.27 -17.90 -24.75
N ARG A 726 -6.08 -18.18 -23.45
CA ARG A 726 -6.90 -17.66 -22.36
C ARG A 726 -6.05 -16.81 -21.43
N ARG A 727 -6.36 -15.53 -21.34
CA ARG A 727 -5.75 -14.58 -20.38
C ARG A 727 -6.79 -14.14 -19.36
N GLU A 728 -6.49 -14.34 -18.08
CA GLU A 728 -7.40 -14.07 -16.97
C GLU A 728 -6.69 -13.29 -15.86
N VAL A 729 -7.24 -12.13 -15.46
CA VAL A 729 -6.70 -11.32 -14.35
C VAL A 729 -7.74 -11.13 -13.27
N ILE A 730 -7.41 -11.61 -12.07
CA ILE A 730 -8.21 -11.51 -10.85
C ILE A 730 -7.50 -10.60 -9.86
N ILE A 731 -8.20 -9.58 -9.35
CA ILE A 731 -7.70 -8.70 -8.30
C ILE A 731 -8.60 -8.84 -7.07
N LEU A 732 -8.02 -9.28 -5.96
CA LEU A 732 -8.68 -9.36 -4.66
C LEU A 732 -8.12 -8.29 -3.72
N LEU A 733 -8.99 -7.70 -2.90
CA LEU A 733 -8.69 -6.63 -1.96
C LEU A 733 -9.24 -7.00 -0.58
N THR A 734 -8.41 -6.95 0.46
CA THR A 734 -8.80 -7.20 1.85
C THR A 734 -8.21 -6.11 2.76
N PRO A 735 -9.01 -5.15 3.25
CA PRO A 735 -8.59 -4.22 4.29
C PRO A 735 -8.71 -4.86 5.68
N GLN A 736 -7.77 -4.56 6.57
CA GLN A 736 -7.83 -4.92 7.99
C GLN A 736 -7.46 -3.69 8.83
N ILE A 737 -8.38 -3.22 9.68
CA ILE A 737 -8.18 -2.05 10.53
C ILE A 737 -7.13 -2.39 11.58
N MET A 738 -6.14 -1.51 11.76
CA MET A 738 -5.11 -1.69 12.77
C MET A 738 -5.64 -1.30 14.14
N ASP A 739 -5.75 -2.29 15.02
CA ASP A 739 -5.77 -2.05 16.47
C ASP A 739 -4.38 -1.63 16.94
N ASP A 740 -4.31 -0.53 17.69
CA ASP A 740 -3.08 0.02 18.30
C ASP A 740 -2.80 -0.56 19.69
N SER A 741 -3.66 -1.46 20.20
CA SER A 741 -3.41 -2.15 21.47
C SER A 741 -2.07 -2.89 21.44
N GLN A 742 -1.42 -2.96 22.62
CA GLN A 742 -0.10 -3.59 22.79
C GLN A 742 -0.05 -5.07 22.36
N SER A 743 -1.22 -5.70 22.15
CA SER A 743 -1.37 -7.12 21.80
C SER A 743 -1.65 -7.38 20.30
N SER A 744 -1.76 -6.35 19.47
CA SER A 744 -2.05 -6.51 18.04
C SER A 744 -0.79 -6.92 17.25
N GLY A 745 -0.91 -7.90 16.36
CA GLY A 745 0.21 -8.44 15.56
C GLY A 745 0.77 -7.49 14.48
N TYR A 746 0.12 -6.35 14.29
CA TYR A 746 0.53 -5.25 13.40
C TYR A 746 0.89 -3.96 14.16
N GLY A 747 0.71 -3.92 15.49
CA GLY A 747 1.10 -2.79 16.32
C GLY A 747 2.62 -2.69 16.53
N TYR A 748 3.05 -2.15 17.67
CA TYR A 748 4.47 -1.97 17.99
C TYR A 748 5.30 -3.27 18.00
N ASN A 749 4.65 -4.44 18.05
CA ASN A 749 5.25 -5.76 17.87
C ASN A 749 4.99 -6.28 16.44
N TYR A 750 5.73 -5.76 15.46
CA TYR A 750 5.62 -6.20 14.05
C TYR A 750 5.89 -7.69 13.91
N THR A 751 4.88 -8.47 13.51
CA THR A 751 5.03 -9.88 13.15
C THR A 751 5.19 -10.05 11.63
N PRO A 752 6.40 -10.32 11.11
CA PRO A 752 6.59 -10.53 9.68
C PRO A 752 5.85 -11.78 9.19
N SER A 753 5.43 -11.75 7.91
CA SER A 753 4.80 -12.89 7.25
C SER A 753 5.69 -14.14 7.34
N PRO A 754 5.16 -15.38 7.29
CA PRO A 754 5.96 -16.59 7.50
C PRO A 754 7.22 -16.67 6.64
N THR A 755 7.13 -16.27 5.36
CA THR A 755 8.27 -16.21 4.43
C THR A 755 9.29 -15.13 4.82
N ALA A 756 8.82 -13.94 5.22
CA ALA A 756 9.71 -12.85 5.67
C ALA A 756 10.37 -13.20 7.01
N ARG A 757 9.65 -13.85 7.93
CA ARG A 757 10.20 -14.39 9.18
C ARG A 757 11.29 -15.43 8.89
N GLU A 758 11.04 -16.38 7.99
CA GLU A 758 12.06 -17.37 7.60
C GLU A 758 13.31 -16.70 6.99
N MET A 759 13.15 -15.65 6.17
CA MET A 759 14.29 -14.88 5.64
C MET A 759 15.04 -14.08 6.72
N LEU A 760 14.34 -13.54 7.71
CA LEU A 760 14.93 -12.81 8.84
C LEU A 760 15.67 -13.75 9.80
N GLU A 761 15.09 -14.92 10.10
CA GLU A 761 15.72 -15.98 10.90
C GLU A 761 16.94 -16.57 10.17
N ARG A 762 16.87 -16.77 8.85
CA ARG A 762 18.03 -17.12 8.00
C ARG A 762 19.12 -16.03 7.97
N ARG A 763 18.79 -14.77 8.29
CA ARG A 763 19.74 -13.67 8.51
C ARG A 763 20.11 -13.46 9.99
N GLY A 764 19.73 -14.38 10.88
CA GLY A 764 20.08 -14.35 12.30
C GLY A 764 19.22 -13.42 13.18
N VAL A 765 18.19 -12.78 12.63
CA VAL A 765 17.28 -11.91 13.38
C VAL A 765 16.31 -12.78 14.17
N LYS A 766 16.56 -12.91 15.49
CA LYS A 766 15.65 -13.60 16.41
C LYS A 766 14.45 -12.72 16.72
N LEU A 767 13.27 -13.16 16.30
CA LEU A 767 11.98 -12.57 16.67
C LEU A 767 11.44 -13.24 17.94
N GLN A 768 10.63 -12.53 18.73
CA GLN A 768 10.07 -13.10 19.96
C GLN A 768 9.02 -14.20 19.63
N PRO A 769 8.92 -15.25 20.47
CA PRO A 769 7.89 -16.27 20.33
C PRO A 769 6.48 -15.70 20.57
N ARG A 770 5.49 -16.49 20.17
CA ARG A 770 4.06 -16.15 20.10
C ARG A 770 3.32 -16.46 21.39
#